data_AF-A0AAE8HTW5-F1
#
_entry.id   AF-A0AAE8HTW5-F1
#
_cell.length_a   1.000
_cell.length_b   1.000
_cell.length_c   1.000
_cell.angle_alpha   90.00
_cell.angle_beta   90.00
_cell.angle_gamma   90.00
#
_symmetry.space_group_name_H-M   'P 1'
#
loop_
_entity.id
_entity.type
_entity.pdbx_description
1 polymer ?
#
loop_
_entity_poly.entity_id
_entity_poly.type
_entity_poly.pdbx_seq_one_letter_code
_entity_poly.pdbx_strand_id
1 'polypeptide(L)'
;MITGFTIAFTPPSWVSVMEALRHAVLHKDEELKRWEQYEGVPFLFDYDCYGTPDVLYVDRGPEFLSSSMAATEAALNMRVIPLPKASGDKNGKVESNYHVMNTSLLHKLDGTTKSNVQKRGRYKSSENAIYSLDDVRYMVMRWVVDHHNRTKHTGTGEIPAERWRKGMDEVGPKPAPDKDIIAPLVGMVIPRKLRNDGVRYNNLRWNSNAFSALRDRIGPPFDVVIRIDPLDLRTAYVLDQDANPPAWIEGHLMAESKIEHYTLRQYEHLKKVVDDAAVVDDDYELKLAQGTRHLWNFVEGRRNQAGVIPKPVAAFIKDPDVVVLDRWILSQFGIGDAVETPAVLKGLSLSHAIDTIERVAALDLVGYADRWVEILDLDRPTATARAHGFRIIQTDQITTALDRAFDGFLTAGNAKAPSLSTAYGWFWHWLNWRGGDKFSPALAQIVLDNALAKFQVPIDAFPNLKRSEISTTLSDVARKARVRRGTIRKILEHEGRIRPEKRKGSPIRIERGALDRIAADLNASVPLARLPKLIGTGMRIVKTLVHADVIPSWIPGGAKGTKHRYVFRTKDVEDWLSKLAAGANRRLRTCPAGCVAVADAPLKCKVPIERLVQALADRDIIPCGTLIGQRGLSALIVTISDLEPLITKQVRRAPYRKRGPYKKKSH
;
A
#
# COMPACT_ATOMS: atom_id res chain seq x y z
N MET A 1 -36.08 12.63 -15.45
CA MET A 1 -35.56 12.81 -16.82
C MET A 1 -34.13 13.32 -16.68
N ILE A 2 -33.21 12.86 -17.52
CA ILE A 2 -31.94 13.57 -17.74
C ILE A 2 -32.21 14.56 -18.87
N THR A 3 -31.90 15.84 -18.67
CA THR A 3 -32.16 16.92 -19.64
C THR A 3 -30.91 17.40 -20.36
N GLY A 4 -29.73 17.13 -19.78
CA GLY A 4 -28.41 17.43 -20.33
C GLY A 4 -27.33 16.73 -19.52
N PHE A 5 -26.16 16.55 -20.12
CA PHE A 5 -24.97 15.96 -19.51
C PHE A 5 -23.71 16.43 -20.26
N THR A 6 -22.54 16.31 -19.65
CA THR A 6 -21.27 16.34 -20.39
C THR A 6 -20.42 15.12 -20.04
N ILE A 7 -19.62 14.66 -21.00
CA ILE A 7 -18.53 13.72 -20.81
C ILE A 7 -17.31 14.31 -21.49
N ALA A 8 -16.27 14.54 -20.72
CA ALA A 8 -14.99 15.03 -21.18
C ALA A 8 -13.90 14.49 -20.24
N PHE A 9 -12.63 14.69 -20.59
CA PHE A 9 -11.55 14.57 -19.62
C PHE A 9 -11.61 15.65 -18.52
N THR A 10 -12.62 16.54 -18.60
CA THR A 10 -13.15 17.52 -17.64
C THR A 10 -12.95 17.23 -16.13
N PRO A 11 -11.91 17.66 -15.38
CA PRO A 11 -11.97 17.55 -13.93
C PRO A 11 -13.18 18.36 -13.41
N PRO A 12 -13.89 17.89 -12.37
CA PRO A 12 -15.02 18.61 -11.78
C PRO A 12 -14.68 20.09 -11.56
N SER A 13 -15.42 20.97 -12.25
CA SER A 13 -15.12 22.39 -12.37
C SER A 13 -16.32 23.14 -12.96
N TRP A 14 -16.28 24.47 -12.92
CA TRP A 14 -17.28 25.31 -13.56
C TRP A 14 -17.51 24.94 -15.04
N VAL A 15 -16.44 24.62 -15.78
CA VAL A 15 -16.52 24.30 -17.21
C VAL A 15 -17.42 23.09 -17.47
N SER A 16 -17.30 22.03 -16.65
CA SER A 16 -18.15 20.83 -16.79
C SER A 16 -19.61 21.09 -16.37
N VAL A 17 -19.85 21.94 -15.38
CA VAL A 17 -21.21 22.38 -15.01
C VAL A 17 -21.83 23.22 -16.13
N MET A 18 -21.06 24.17 -16.67
CA MET A 18 -21.43 25.02 -17.79
C MET A 18 -21.81 24.21 -19.03
N GLU A 19 -20.99 23.22 -19.41
CA GLU A 19 -21.28 22.32 -20.53
C GLU A 19 -22.58 21.54 -20.34
N ALA A 20 -22.76 20.92 -19.16
CA ALA A 20 -23.98 20.17 -18.84
C ALA A 20 -25.23 21.07 -18.81
N LEU A 21 -25.10 22.31 -18.30
CA LEU A 21 -26.17 23.30 -18.28
C LEU A 21 -26.50 23.81 -19.69
N ARG A 22 -25.49 24.15 -20.52
CA ARG A 22 -25.66 24.54 -21.93
C ARG A 22 -26.38 23.45 -22.70
N HIS A 23 -25.93 22.20 -22.58
CA HIS A 23 -26.61 21.06 -23.17
C HIS A 23 -28.04 20.95 -22.63
N ALA A 24 -28.28 21.14 -21.32
CA ALA A 24 -29.64 21.07 -20.77
C ALA A 24 -30.62 22.10 -21.33
N VAL A 25 -30.20 23.36 -21.52
CA VAL A 25 -31.09 24.47 -21.92
C VAL A 25 -31.23 24.68 -23.43
N LEU A 26 -30.27 24.23 -24.25
CA LEU A 26 -30.35 24.32 -25.71
C LEU A 26 -31.18 23.19 -26.34
N HIS A 27 -31.60 23.41 -27.59
CA HIS A 27 -32.08 22.37 -28.49
C HIS A 27 -30.99 21.34 -28.81
N LYS A 28 -31.37 20.06 -28.98
CA LYS A 28 -30.44 18.95 -29.27
C LYS A 28 -30.49 18.48 -30.73
N ASP A 29 -31.37 19.03 -31.55
CA ASP A 29 -31.69 18.51 -32.89
C ASP A 29 -30.46 18.41 -33.82
N GLU A 30 -29.55 19.37 -33.76
CA GLU A 30 -28.28 19.34 -34.50
C GLU A 30 -27.30 18.31 -33.94
N GLU A 31 -27.23 18.16 -32.62
CA GLU A 31 -26.35 17.20 -31.96
C GLU A 31 -26.81 15.77 -32.22
N LEU A 32 -28.12 15.50 -32.15
CA LEU A 32 -28.68 14.20 -32.52
C LEU A 32 -28.31 13.86 -33.97
N LYS A 33 -28.60 14.73 -34.95
CA LYS A 33 -28.23 14.52 -36.35
C LYS A 33 -26.74 14.23 -36.55
N ARG A 34 -25.85 14.92 -35.82
CA ARG A 34 -24.41 14.65 -35.84
C ARG A 34 -24.09 13.23 -35.34
N TRP A 35 -24.72 12.80 -34.26
CA TRP A 35 -24.54 11.45 -33.71
C TRP A 35 -25.17 10.35 -34.58
N GLU A 36 -26.26 10.64 -35.29
CA GLU A 36 -26.84 9.74 -36.29
C GLU A 36 -25.90 9.55 -37.49
N GLN A 37 -25.26 10.63 -37.95
CA GLN A 37 -24.24 10.58 -39.01
C GLN A 37 -22.95 9.85 -38.57
N TYR A 38 -22.57 9.95 -37.29
CA TYR A 38 -21.38 9.33 -36.74
C TYR A 38 -21.40 7.79 -36.85
N GLU A 39 -22.57 7.18 -36.63
CA GLU A 39 -22.74 5.71 -36.64
C GLU A 39 -23.68 5.19 -37.73
N GLY A 40 -24.31 6.07 -38.52
CA GLY A 40 -25.23 5.71 -39.59
C GLY A 40 -26.59 5.18 -39.11
N VAL A 41 -26.95 5.38 -37.84
CA VAL A 41 -28.18 4.84 -37.23
C VAL A 41 -28.98 5.96 -36.56
N PRO A 42 -30.26 6.17 -36.92
CA PRO A 42 -31.08 7.21 -36.29
C PRO A 42 -31.34 6.95 -34.80
N PHE A 43 -31.77 7.97 -34.06
CA PHE A 43 -32.39 7.78 -32.75
C PHE A 43 -33.83 7.26 -32.93
N LEU A 44 -34.32 6.48 -31.97
CA LEU A 44 -35.69 5.96 -32.00
C LEU A 44 -36.72 6.97 -31.47
N PHE A 45 -36.25 7.98 -30.74
CA PHE A 45 -37.08 8.98 -30.10
C PHE A 45 -36.41 10.35 -30.06
N ASP A 46 -37.22 11.40 -30.01
CA ASP A 46 -36.78 12.79 -29.88
C ASP A 46 -36.25 13.11 -28.45
N TYR A 47 -35.56 14.24 -28.31
CA TYR A 47 -35.02 14.72 -27.02
C TYR A 47 -35.53 16.13 -26.65
N ASP A 48 -36.86 16.26 -26.59
CA ASP A 48 -37.66 17.50 -26.49
C ASP A 48 -37.48 18.40 -25.23
N CYS A 49 -36.47 18.17 -24.41
CA CYS A 49 -36.20 19.05 -23.27
C CYS A 49 -35.25 20.18 -23.65
N TYR A 50 -35.62 21.42 -23.36
CA TYR A 50 -34.80 22.62 -23.53
C TYR A 50 -35.41 23.76 -22.68
N GLY A 51 -34.81 24.95 -22.73
CA GLY A 51 -35.25 26.13 -21.98
C GLY A 51 -34.67 26.21 -20.55
N THR A 52 -34.62 27.41 -20.01
CA THR A 52 -34.02 27.68 -18.69
C THR A 52 -34.94 27.25 -17.54
N PRO A 53 -34.43 26.53 -16.51
CA PRO A 53 -35.18 26.28 -15.27
C PRO A 53 -35.32 27.55 -14.42
N ASP A 54 -36.47 27.77 -13.78
CA ASP A 54 -36.64 28.91 -12.84
C ASP A 54 -35.78 28.75 -11.59
N VAL A 55 -35.56 27.50 -11.18
CA VAL A 55 -34.79 27.14 -9.99
C VAL A 55 -33.89 25.94 -10.30
N LEU A 56 -32.59 26.10 -10.08
CA LEU A 56 -31.61 25.03 -10.12
C LEU A 56 -31.16 24.69 -8.69
N TYR A 57 -31.48 23.47 -8.25
CA TYR A 57 -30.97 22.93 -6.99
C TYR A 57 -29.59 22.31 -7.20
N VAL A 58 -28.63 22.76 -6.39
CA VAL A 58 -27.22 22.34 -6.48
C VAL A 58 -26.74 21.84 -5.12
N ASP A 59 -25.63 21.10 -5.08
CA ASP A 59 -24.97 20.78 -3.82
C ASP A 59 -24.12 21.97 -3.32
N ARG A 60 -23.07 21.73 -2.53
CA ARG A 60 -22.12 22.78 -2.09
C ARG A 60 -20.72 22.64 -2.69
N GLY A 61 -20.61 22.04 -3.88
CA GLY A 61 -19.39 22.05 -4.67
C GLY A 61 -18.88 23.48 -4.91
N PRO A 62 -17.57 23.74 -4.85
CA PRO A 62 -16.99 25.07 -5.06
C PRO A 62 -17.33 25.68 -6.42
N GLU A 63 -17.56 24.85 -7.44
CA GLU A 63 -17.99 25.26 -8.78
C GLU A 63 -19.37 25.96 -8.78
N PHE A 64 -20.29 25.53 -7.91
CA PHE A 64 -21.61 26.14 -7.75
C PHE A 64 -21.62 27.40 -6.88
N LEU A 65 -20.52 27.67 -6.17
CA LEU A 65 -20.29 28.89 -5.38
C LEU A 65 -19.39 29.90 -6.13
N SER A 66 -19.09 29.65 -7.41
CA SER A 66 -18.21 30.48 -8.21
C SER A 66 -18.87 31.77 -8.71
N SER A 67 -18.06 32.79 -8.99
CA SER A 67 -18.50 34.03 -9.66
C SER A 67 -19.16 33.75 -11.01
N SER A 68 -18.67 32.75 -11.75
CA SER A 68 -19.27 32.32 -13.01
C SER A 68 -20.68 31.76 -12.83
N MET A 69 -20.93 31.01 -11.76
CA MET A 69 -22.27 30.49 -11.47
C MET A 69 -23.25 31.61 -11.12
N ALA A 70 -22.87 32.54 -10.24
CA ALA A 70 -23.70 33.71 -9.91
C ALA A 70 -23.97 34.61 -11.14
N ALA A 71 -22.97 34.79 -12.01
CA ALA A 71 -23.15 35.54 -13.25
C ALA A 71 -24.01 34.80 -14.29
N THR A 72 -24.08 33.47 -14.23
CA THR A 72 -24.93 32.62 -15.08
C THR A 72 -26.36 32.56 -14.55
N GLU A 73 -26.54 32.54 -13.24
CA GLU A 73 -27.83 32.68 -12.54
C GLU A 73 -28.55 33.95 -13.01
N ALA A 74 -27.88 35.09 -12.93
CA ALA A 74 -28.40 36.37 -13.40
C ALA A 74 -28.63 36.38 -14.93
N ALA A 75 -27.66 35.89 -15.71
CA ALA A 75 -27.73 35.93 -17.18
C ALA A 75 -28.87 35.09 -17.78
N LEU A 76 -29.18 33.94 -17.17
CA LEU A 76 -30.26 33.06 -17.60
C LEU A 76 -31.60 33.38 -16.92
N ASN A 77 -31.62 34.33 -15.95
CA ASN A 77 -32.77 34.63 -15.09
C ASN A 77 -33.32 33.39 -14.37
N MET A 78 -32.41 32.57 -13.83
CA MET A 78 -32.74 31.43 -12.98
C MET A 78 -32.40 31.75 -11.52
N ARG A 79 -32.77 30.86 -10.58
CA ARG A 79 -32.36 30.93 -9.17
C ARG A 79 -31.57 29.70 -8.76
N VAL A 80 -30.37 29.88 -8.25
CA VAL A 80 -29.50 28.79 -7.78
C VAL A 80 -29.70 28.60 -6.28
N ILE A 81 -30.14 27.40 -5.88
CA ILE A 81 -30.41 27.09 -4.47
C ILE A 81 -29.51 25.93 -4.00
N PRO A 82 -28.45 26.21 -3.23
CA PRO A 82 -27.65 25.18 -2.58
C PRO A 82 -28.47 24.39 -1.55
N LEU A 83 -28.52 23.07 -1.70
CA LEU A 83 -29.24 22.17 -0.79
C LEU A 83 -28.75 22.32 0.67
N PRO A 84 -29.61 22.21 1.70
CA PRO A 84 -29.19 22.40 3.11
C PRO A 84 -28.08 21.43 3.57
N LYS A 85 -27.23 21.87 4.51
CA LYS A 85 -26.18 20.98 5.08
C LYS A 85 -26.84 19.74 5.70
N ALA A 86 -26.16 18.59 5.59
CA ALA A 86 -26.65 17.27 6.01
C ALA A 86 -27.92 16.73 5.29
N SER A 87 -28.26 17.23 4.11
CA SER A 87 -29.38 16.71 3.28
C SER A 87 -29.03 15.43 2.49
N GLY A 88 -28.46 14.40 3.12
CA GLY A 88 -28.03 13.16 2.44
C GLY A 88 -29.14 12.54 1.57
N ASP A 89 -30.37 12.52 2.10
CA ASP A 89 -31.56 11.97 1.42
C ASP A 89 -31.92 12.70 0.11
N LYS A 90 -31.47 13.95 -0.08
CA LYS A 90 -31.71 14.73 -1.30
C LYS A 90 -30.67 14.45 -2.39
N ASN A 91 -29.42 14.15 -2.01
CA ASN A 91 -28.37 13.76 -2.95
C ASN A 91 -28.58 12.35 -3.54
N GLY A 92 -29.28 11.47 -2.81
CA GLY A 92 -29.55 10.09 -3.22
C GLY A 92 -30.23 9.92 -4.59
N LYS A 93 -30.93 10.93 -5.13
CA LYS A 93 -31.48 10.88 -6.51
C LYS A 93 -30.40 10.98 -7.59
N VAL A 94 -29.38 11.80 -7.38
CA VAL A 94 -28.25 11.93 -8.32
C VAL A 94 -27.38 10.67 -8.26
N GLU A 95 -27.08 10.18 -7.06
CA GLU A 95 -26.37 8.92 -6.85
C GLU A 95 -27.12 7.72 -7.43
N SER A 96 -28.46 7.70 -7.33
CA SER A 96 -29.31 6.68 -7.95
C SER A 96 -29.23 6.73 -9.47
N ASN A 97 -29.29 7.90 -10.11
CA ASN A 97 -29.12 8.02 -11.57
C ASN A 97 -27.75 7.50 -12.04
N TYR A 98 -26.67 7.85 -11.33
CA TYR A 98 -25.34 7.29 -11.62
C TYR A 98 -25.31 5.77 -11.41
N HIS A 99 -25.99 5.24 -10.39
CA HIS A 99 -26.09 3.79 -10.18
C HIS A 99 -26.83 3.09 -11.33
N VAL A 100 -27.94 3.65 -11.81
CA VAL A 100 -28.71 3.11 -12.95
C VAL A 100 -27.87 3.15 -14.23
N MET A 101 -27.24 4.28 -14.58
CA MET A 101 -26.36 4.37 -15.76
C MET A 101 -25.19 3.39 -15.69
N ASN A 102 -24.53 3.29 -14.54
CA ASN A 102 -23.44 2.33 -14.35
C ASN A 102 -23.90 0.88 -14.52
N THR A 103 -25.04 0.49 -13.94
CA THR A 103 -25.52 -0.90 -14.00
C THR A 103 -26.19 -1.28 -15.32
N SER A 104 -26.89 -0.35 -15.96
CA SER A 104 -27.63 -0.62 -17.21
C SER A 104 -26.78 -0.45 -18.47
N LEU A 105 -25.75 0.41 -18.45
CA LEU A 105 -24.84 0.67 -19.58
C LEU A 105 -23.38 0.35 -19.22
N LEU A 106 -22.73 1.19 -18.41
CA LEU A 106 -21.26 1.26 -18.35
C LEU A 106 -20.59 -0.01 -17.79
N HIS A 107 -21.27 -0.80 -16.95
CA HIS A 107 -20.77 -2.09 -16.48
C HIS A 107 -20.90 -3.23 -17.50
N LYS A 108 -21.59 -3.02 -18.63
CA LYS A 108 -21.72 -4.00 -19.71
C LYS A 108 -20.71 -3.77 -20.83
N LEU A 109 -20.17 -2.55 -20.93
CA LEU A 109 -19.15 -2.18 -21.91
C LEU A 109 -17.80 -2.82 -21.58
N ASP A 110 -17.04 -3.19 -22.60
CA ASP A 110 -15.64 -3.56 -22.45
C ASP A 110 -14.77 -2.36 -22.02
N GLY A 111 -13.70 -2.67 -21.30
CA GLY A 111 -12.86 -1.68 -20.64
C GLY A 111 -13.39 -1.17 -19.30
N THR A 112 -14.60 -1.57 -18.89
CA THR A 112 -15.23 -1.11 -17.64
C THR A 112 -14.43 -1.48 -16.38
N THR A 113 -14.37 -0.57 -15.41
CA THR A 113 -13.70 -0.79 -14.12
C THR A 113 -14.55 -1.52 -13.09
N LYS A 114 -15.86 -1.68 -13.35
CA LYS A 114 -16.93 -2.15 -12.44
C LYS A 114 -17.01 -1.34 -11.13
N SER A 115 -18.10 -1.48 -10.38
CA SER A 115 -18.33 -0.65 -9.18
C SER A 115 -17.38 -0.91 -7.99
N ASN A 116 -16.62 -2.00 -7.97
CA ASN A 116 -15.56 -2.24 -6.97
C ASN A 116 -14.60 -3.38 -7.43
N VAL A 117 -13.46 -3.50 -6.72
CA VAL A 117 -12.41 -4.49 -7.00
C VAL A 117 -12.93 -5.93 -6.92
N GLN A 118 -13.86 -6.23 -6.01
CA GLN A 118 -14.44 -7.58 -5.85
C GLN A 118 -15.29 -7.97 -7.06
N LYS A 119 -16.10 -7.06 -7.59
CA LYS A 119 -16.90 -7.25 -8.81
C LYS A 119 -16.08 -7.17 -10.10
N ARG A 120 -14.92 -6.51 -10.09
CA ARG A 120 -13.94 -6.54 -11.19
C ARG A 120 -13.22 -7.89 -11.26
N GLY A 121 -12.91 -8.51 -10.12
CA GLY A 121 -12.31 -9.85 -10.06
C GLY A 121 -10.99 -9.92 -10.82
N ARG A 122 -10.92 -10.77 -11.85
CA ARG A 122 -9.75 -10.92 -12.74
C ARG A 122 -9.85 -10.10 -14.04
N TYR A 123 -10.91 -9.32 -14.24
CA TYR A 123 -11.11 -8.54 -15.46
C TYR A 123 -10.11 -7.38 -15.55
N LYS A 124 -9.36 -7.32 -16.65
CA LYS A 124 -8.32 -6.32 -16.89
C LYS A 124 -8.87 -5.14 -17.70
N SER A 125 -9.46 -4.17 -17.02
CA SER A 125 -10.12 -3.01 -17.63
C SER A 125 -9.24 -2.25 -18.65
N SER A 126 -7.96 -1.99 -18.33
CA SER A 126 -7.07 -1.25 -19.24
C SER A 126 -6.69 -2.01 -20.52
N GLU A 127 -6.62 -3.34 -20.47
CA GLU A 127 -6.28 -4.17 -21.64
C GLU A 127 -7.49 -4.44 -22.55
N ASN A 128 -8.70 -4.10 -22.10
CA ASN A 128 -9.95 -4.25 -22.86
C ASN A 128 -10.61 -2.89 -23.19
N ALA A 129 -9.89 -1.78 -22.99
CA ALA A 129 -10.40 -0.44 -23.28
C ALA A 129 -10.32 -0.17 -24.79
N ILE A 130 -11.43 -0.38 -25.49
CA ILE A 130 -11.54 -0.29 -26.95
C ILE A 130 -12.30 0.94 -27.46
N TYR A 131 -12.95 1.69 -26.57
CA TYR A 131 -13.84 2.81 -26.94
C TYR A 131 -13.13 4.17 -26.90
N SER A 132 -13.38 5.00 -27.91
CA SER A 132 -13.00 6.43 -27.91
C SER A 132 -13.91 7.27 -26.99
N LEU A 133 -13.52 8.51 -26.73
CA LEU A 133 -14.36 9.46 -25.97
C LEU A 133 -15.68 9.74 -26.69
N ASP A 134 -15.67 9.80 -28.02
CA ASP A 134 -16.87 10.08 -28.81
C ASP A 134 -17.79 8.85 -28.90
N ASP A 135 -17.25 7.63 -28.95
CA ASP A 135 -18.03 6.38 -28.79
C ASP A 135 -18.78 6.40 -27.45
N VAL A 136 -18.11 6.79 -26.35
CA VAL A 136 -18.71 6.85 -25.02
C VAL A 136 -19.77 7.95 -24.93
N ARG A 137 -19.55 9.11 -25.55
CA ARG A 137 -20.57 10.18 -25.65
C ARG A 137 -21.79 9.72 -26.42
N TYR A 138 -21.60 9.11 -27.58
CA TYR A 138 -22.65 8.52 -28.40
C TYR A 138 -23.44 7.45 -27.64
N MET A 139 -22.76 6.49 -27.00
CA MET A 139 -23.41 5.43 -26.22
C MET A 139 -24.22 5.98 -25.05
N VAL A 140 -23.72 7.02 -24.35
CA VAL A 140 -24.50 7.67 -23.27
C VAL A 140 -25.65 8.50 -23.84
N MET A 141 -25.48 9.21 -24.96
CA MET A 141 -26.57 9.93 -25.62
C MET A 141 -27.70 8.97 -26.01
N ARG A 142 -27.39 7.88 -26.71
CA ARG A 142 -28.36 6.85 -27.08
C ARG A 142 -29.02 6.21 -25.87
N TRP A 143 -28.26 5.93 -24.81
CA TRP A 143 -28.83 5.44 -23.55
C TRP A 143 -29.76 6.45 -22.86
N VAL A 144 -29.45 7.75 -22.88
CA VAL A 144 -30.34 8.80 -22.33
C VAL A 144 -31.64 8.89 -23.13
N VAL A 145 -31.53 9.00 -24.45
CA VAL A 145 -32.64 9.30 -25.37
C VAL A 145 -33.54 8.09 -25.61
N ASP A 146 -32.96 6.96 -26.06
CA ASP A 146 -33.73 5.79 -26.49
C ASP A 146 -34.15 4.88 -25.32
N HIS A 147 -33.44 4.94 -24.19
CA HIS A 147 -33.65 4.01 -23.07
C HIS A 147 -34.08 4.67 -21.76
N HIS A 148 -33.25 5.50 -21.13
CA HIS A 148 -33.51 6.00 -19.78
C HIS A 148 -34.72 6.92 -19.73
N ASN A 149 -34.79 7.95 -20.58
CA ASN A 149 -35.92 8.88 -20.58
C ASN A 149 -37.25 8.25 -21.06
N ARG A 150 -37.17 7.05 -21.67
CA ARG A 150 -38.31 6.24 -22.16
C ARG A 150 -38.69 5.09 -21.21
N THR A 151 -37.84 4.76 -20.23
CA THR A 151 -38.11 3.70 -19.24
C THR A 151 -38.96 4.24 -18.09
N LYS A 152 -40.04 3.53 -17.74
CA LYS A 152 -40.94 3.87 -16.63
C LYS A 152 -40.17 3.94 -15.30
N HIS A 153 -40.14 5.10 -14.67
CA HIS A 153 -39.37 5.33 -13.45
C HIS A 153 -40.11 4.77 -12.22
N THR A 154 -39.45 3.91 -11.45
CA THR A 154 -40.06 3.09 -10.39
C THR A 154 -40.68 3.92 -9.25
N GLY A 155 -40.05 5.03 -8.87
CA GLY A 155 -40.52 5.89 -7.77
C GLY A 155 -41.66 6.84 -8.13
N THR A 156 -41.93 7.06 -9.42
CA THR A 156 -43.01 7.96 -9.89
C THR A 156 -44.11 7.24 -10.65
N GLY A 157 -43.86 6.02 -11.14
CA GLY A 157 -44.83 5.27 -11.93
C GLY A 157 -45.08 5.82 -13.33
N GLU A 158 -44.21 6.70 -13.84
CA GLU A 158 -44.36 7.40 -15.13
C GLU A 158 -43.09 7.33 -15.96
N ILE A 159 -43.22 7.48 -17.29
CA ILE A 159 -42.09 7.62 -18.20
C ILE A 159 -41.57 9.07 -18.13
N PRO A 160 -40.26 9.30 -17.91
CA PRO A 160 -39.72 10.65 -17.73
C PRO A 160 -40.03 11.64 -18.88
N ALA A 161 -39.95 11.20 -20.14
CA ALA A 161 -40.24 12.04 -21.29
C ALA A 161 -41.74 12.40 -21.40
N GLU A 162 -42.65 11.47 -21.08
CA GLU A 162 -44.09 11.74 -21.07
C GLU A 162 -44.46 12.76 -19.99
N ARG A 163 -43.90 12.59 -18.78
CA ARG A 163 -44.11 13.53 -17.67
C ARG A 163 -43.55 14.92 -17.99
N TRP A 164 -42.43 15.00 -18.71
CA TRP A 164 -41.89 16.27 -19.20
C TRP A 164 -42.85 16.94 -20.19
N ARG A 165 -43.32 16.22 -21.22
CA ARG A 165 -44.28 16.75 -22.20
C ARG A 165 -45.55 17.30 -21.52
N LYS A 166 -46.19 16.52 -20.63
CA LYS A 166 -47.34 16.99 -19.82
C LYS A 166 -47.04 18.29 -19.05
N GLY A 167 -45.87 18.36 -18.39
CA GLY A 167 -45.47 19.57 -17.66
C GLY A 167 -45.22 20.79 -18.56
N MET A 168 -44.75 20.57 -19.79
CA MET A 168 -44.62 21.63 -20.80
C MET A 168 -45.96 22.05 -21.39
N ASP A 169 -46.93 21.14 -21.49
CA ASP A 169 -48.32 21.45 -21.88
C ASP A 169 -49.01 22.31 -20.79
N GLU A 170 -48.70 22.07 -19.51
CA GLU A 170 -49.23 22.83 -18.36
C GLU A 170 -48.57 24.22 -18.17
N VAL A 171 -47.25 24.32 -18.35
CA VAL A 171 -46.46 25.54 -18.08
C VAL A 171 -46.23 26.40 -19.33
N GLY A 172 -46.39 25.81 -20.52
CA GLY A 172 -46.08 26.42 -21.81
C GLY A 172 -44.59 26.25 -22.20
N PRO A 173 -44.27 26.33 -23.51
CA PRO A 173 -42.90 26.22 -23.99
C PRO A 173 -42.05 27.38 -23.51
N LYS A 174 -40.95 27.08 -22.82
CA LYS A 174 -39.90 28.07 -22.55
C LYS A 174 -38.99 28.17 -23.77
N PRO A 175 -38.75 29.36 -24.34
CA PRO A 175 -37.79 29.49 -25.41
C PRO A 175 -36.40 29.05 -24.91
N ALA A 176 -35.71 28.23 -25.70
CA ALA A 176 -34.27 28.11 -25.53
C ALA A 176 -33.64 29.49 -25.75
N PRO A 177 -32.77 29.98 -24.84
CA PRO A 177 -32.02 31.19 -25.14
C PRO A 177 -31.11 30.96 -26.36
N ASP A 178 -30.88 32.01 -27.14
CA ASP A 178 -30.19 31.92 -28.42
C ASP A 178 -28.80 31.29 -28.27
N LYS A 179 -28.45 30.36 -29.16
CA LYS A 179 -27.21 29.58 -29.14
C LYS A 179 -25.97 30.48 -29.12
N ASP A 180 -26.02 31.55 -29.91
CA ASP A 180 -24.93 32.53 -30.05
C ASP A 180 -24.82 33.44 -28.81
N ILE A 181 -25.88 33.55 -28.00
CA ILE A 181 -25.93 34.33 -26.77
C ILE A 181 -25.57 33.46 -25.55
N ILE A 182 -26.01 32.20 -25.49
CA ILE A 182 -25.70 31.30 -24.36
C ILE A 182 -24.20 31.10 -24.20
N ALA A 183 -23.47 30.89 -25.30
CA ALA A 183 -22.04 30.63 -25.26
C ALA A 183 -21.25 31.71 -24.48
N PRO A 184 -21.44 33.02 -24.75
CA PRO A 184 -21.03 34.10 -23.86
C PRO A 184 -21.62 33.98 -22.46
N LEU A 185 -22.95 33.93 -22.31
CA LEU A 185 -23.64 34.14 -21.03
C LEU A 185 -23.27 33.13 -19.94
N VAL A 186 -22.95 31.88 -20.30
CA VAL A 186 -22.50 30.86 -19.34
C VAL A 186 -20.97 30.78 -19.20
N GLY A 187 -20.23 31.57 -19.99
CA GLY A 187 -18.77 31.59 -20.03
C GLY A 187 -18.11 31.89 -18.68
N MET A 188 -16.85 31.49 -18.54
CA MET A 188 -16.08 31.67 -17.32
C MET A 188 -15.84 33.16 -17.04
N VAL A 189 -16.21 33.61 -15.84
CA VAL A 189 -16.19 35.02 -15.42
C VAL A 189 -14.99 35.32 -14.52
N ILE A 190 -14.15 36.27 -14.93
CA ILE A 190 -12.78 36.45 -14.42
C ILE A 190 -12.47 37.95 -14.22
N PRO A 191 -12.08 38.40 -13.01
CA PRO A 191 -11.59 39.76 -12.80
C PRO A 191 -10.24 39.99 -13.48
N ARG A 192 -10.11 41.04 -14.29
CA ARG A 192 -8.88 41.42 -15.01
C ARG A 192 -8.73 42.94 -15.10
N LYS A 193 -7.59 43.40 -15.63
CA LYS A 193 -7.36 44.82 -15.93
C LYS A 193 -7.45 45.05 -17.44
N LEU A 194 -8.19 46.08 -17.81
CA LEU A 194 -8.31 46.57 -19.19
C LEU A 194 -7.11 47.47 -19.51
N ARG A 195 -6.27 47.04 -20.45
CA ARG A 195 -5.02 47.72 -20.82
C ARG A 195 -5.13 48.36 -22.21
N ASN A 196 -4.08 49.07 -22.61
CA ASN A 196 -4.01 49.69 -23.94
C ASN A 196 -4.04 48.65 -25.08
N ASP A 197 -3.61 47.41 -24.80
CA ASP A 197 -3.66 46.27 -25.71
C ASP A 197 -4.86 45.33 -25.47
N GLY A 198 -5.89 45.79 -24.76
CA GLY A 198 -7.10 45.03 -24.44
C GLY A 198 -7.01 44.27 -23.12
N VAL A 199 -7.59 43.06 -23.06
CA VAL A 199 -7.59 42.19 -21.87
C VAL A 199 -6.78 40.93 -22.10
N ARG A 200 -6.17 40.40 -21.03
CA ARG A 200 -5.35 39.18 -21.09
C ARG A 200 -5.80 38.13 -20.08
N TYR A 201 -5.85 36.87 -20.52
CA TYR A 201 -6.02 35.70 -19.66
C TYR A 201 -5.16 34.55 -20.17
N ASN A 202 -4.37 33.93 -19.30
CA ASN A 202 -3.58 32.74 -19.62
C ASN A 202 -2.64 32.86 -20.85
N ASN A 203 -2.07 34.05 -21.11
CA ASN A 203 -1.29 34.44 -22.30
C ASN A 203 -2.10 34.68 -23.59
N LEU A 204 -3.40 34.37 -23.60
CA LEU A 204 -4.32 34.86 -24.63
C LEU A 204 -4.63 36.34 -24.38
N ARG A 205 -4.88 37.08 -25.46
CA ARG A 205 -5.18 38.52 -25.46
C ARG A 205 -6.36 38.77 -26.39
N TRP A 206 -7.36 39.52 -25.92
CA TRP A 206 -8.49 39.96 -26.73
C TRP A 206 -8.55 41.48 -26.75
N ASN A 207 -8.88 42.06 -27.90
CA ASN A 207 -8.98 43.51 -28.05
C ASN A 207 -10.09 43.91 -29.04
N SER A 208 -10.54 45.16 -28.93
CA SER A 208 -11.41 45.82 -29.91
C SER A 208 -11.30 47.34 -29.77
N ASN A 209 -11.82 48.08 -30.77
CA ASN A 209 -11.95 49.52 -30.67
C ASN A 209 -12.88 49.92 -29.52
N ALA A 210 -13.90 49.11 -29.24
CA ALA A 210 -14.83 49.31 -28.12
C ALA A 210 -14.15 49.11 -26.74
N PHE A 211 -13.17 48.21 -26.62
CA PHE A 211 -12.34 48.09 -25.42
C PHE A 211 -11.51 49.37 -25.16
N SER A 212 -10.97 50.01 -26.20
CA SER A 212 -10.28 51.30 -26.04
C SER A 212 -11.24 52.39 -25.55
N ALA A 213 -12.42 52.51 -26.17
CA ALA A 213 -13.43 53.49 -25.76
C ALA A 213 -13.93 53.25 -24.32
N LEU A 214 -14.13 51.99 -23.92
CA LEU A 214 -14.48 51.63 -22.54
C LEU A 214 -13.37 52.04 -21.57
N ARG A 215 -12.11 51.71 -21.87
CA ARG A 215 -10.94 52.03 -21.03
C ARG A 215 -10.83 53.53 -20.76
N ASP A 216 -11.00 54.34 -21.81
CA ASP A 216 -10.90 55.80 -21.72
C ASP A 216 -12.07 56.42 -20.92
N ARG A 217 -13.23 55.75 -20.88
CA ARG A 217 -14.38 56.15 -20.05
C ARG A 217 -14.25 55.75 -18.57
N ILE A 218 -13.83 54.50 -18.27
CA ILE A 218 -13.79 54.00 -16.88
C ILE A 218 -12.60 54.54 -16.07
N GLY A 219 -11.48 54.85 -16.73
CA GLY A 219 -10.28 55.36 -16.07
C GLY A 219 -9.57 54.38 -15.11
N PRO A 220 -8.48 54.81 -14.45
CA PRO A 220 -7.80 54.01 -13.43
C PRO A 220 -8.74 53.71 -12.25
N PRO A 221 -8.74 52.48 -11.70
CA PRO A 221 -7.70 51.45 -11.80
C PRO A 221 -7.83 50.47 -12.99
N PHE A 222 -8.75 50.73 -13.93
CA PHE A 222 -9.07 49.89 -15.09
C PHE A 222 -9.44 48.43 -14.74
N ASP A 223 -9.98 48.19 -13.55
CA ASP A 223 -10.45 46.87 -13.14
C ASP A 223 -11.79 46.56 -13.81
N VAL A 224 -11.84 45.44 -14.53
CA VAL A 224 -13.01 44.99 -15.29
C VAL A 224 -13.27 43.51 -15.04
N VAL A 225 -14.49 43.08 -15.32
CA VAL A 225 -14.87 41.67 -15.33
C VAL A 225 -14.89 41.20 -16.78
N ILE A 226 -14.11 40.16 -17.10
CA ILE A 226 -14.14 39.51 -18.41
C ILE A 226 -14.89 38.19 -18.38
N ARG A 227 -15.37 37.77 -19.54
CA ARG A 227 -16.12 36.54 -19.76
C ARG A 227 -15.65 35.89 -21.05
N ILE A 228 -15.24 34.62 -20.97
CA ILE A 228 -14.75 33.83 -22.12
C ILE A 228 -15.47 32.49 -22.16
N ASP A 229 -15.77 31.97 -23.36
CA ASP A 229 -16.21 30.58 -23.49
C ASP A 229 -14.99 29.66 -23.38
N PRO A 230 -14.92 28.74 -22.40
CA PRO A 230 -13.87 27.73 -22.36
C PRO A 230 -13.86 26.77 -23.56
N LEU A 231 -14.91 26.76 -24.39
CA LEU A 231 -15.00 25.96 -25.61
C LEU A 231 -14.67 26.71 -26.89
N ASP A 232 -14.78 28.05 -26.89
CA ASP A 232 -14.48 28.90 -28.04
C ASP A 232 -13.65 30.12 -27.61
N LEU A 233 -12.38 30.10 -28.00
CA LEU A 233 -11.43 31.16 -27.67
C LEU A 233 -11.51 32.40 -28.56
N ARG A 234 -12.30 32.39 -29.65
CA ARG A 234 -12.38 33.49 -30.63
C ARG A 234 -12.71 34.83 -30.01
N THR A 235 -13.55 34.84 -28.98
CA THR A 235 -14.14 36.05 -28.43
C THR A 235 -14.06 36.08 -26.90
N ALA A 236 -13.77 37.27 -26.36
CA ALA A 236 -13.94 37.60 -24.96
C ALA A 236 -14.84 38.81 -24.83
N TYR A 237 -15.60 38.85 -23.74
CA TYR A 237 -16.51 39.94 -23.45
C TYR A 237 -16.04 40.67 -22.19
N VAL A 238 -16.07 42.01 -22.21
CA VAL A 238 -15.80 42.86 -21.05
C VAL A 238 -17.12 43.44 -20.56
N LEU A 239 -17.40 43.32 -19.27
CA LEU A 239 -18.58 43.92 -18.65
C LEU A 239 -18.38 45.43 -18.50
N ASP A 240 -19.21 46.17 -19.19
CA ASP A 240 -19.45 47.59 -19.02
C ASP A 240 -20.51 47.79 -17.93
N GLN A 241 -20.06 48.08 -16.70
CA GLN A 241 -20.94 48.27 -15.54
C GLN A 241 -21.64 49.63 -15.54
N ASP A 242 -21.11 50.61 -16.29
CA ASP A 242 -21.64 51.98 -16.36
C ASP A 242 -22.69 52.16 -17.47
N ALA A 243 -22.85 51.16 -18.35
CA ALA A 243 -23.99 51.08 -19.26
C ALA A 243 -25.30 50.83 -18.51
N ASN A 244 -26.40 51.33 -19.07
CA ASN A 244 -27.74 51.12 -18.54
C ASN A 244 -28.66 50.50 -19.62
N PRO A 245 -28.99 49.19 -19.55
CA PRO A 245 -28.48 48.21 -18.59
C PRO A 245 -26.99 47.86 -18.80
N PRO A 246 -26.31 47.24 -17.82
CA PRO A 246 -24.92 46.80 -17.97
C PRO A 246 -24.73 45.89 -19.18
N ALA A 247 -23.71 46.20 -19.99
CA ALA A 247 -23.54 45.63 -21.32
C ALA A 247 -22.25 44.78 -21.42
N TRP A 248 -22.27 43.74 -22.24
CA TRP A 248 -21.09 42.95 -22.55
C TRP A 248 -20.50 43.44 -23.87
N ILE A 249 -19.37 44.15 -23.78
CA ILE A 249 -18.64 44.64 -24.96
C ILE A 249 -17.80 43.50 -25.52
N GLU A 250 -17.83 43.30 -26.84
CA GLU A 250 -17.07 42.25 -27.51
C GLU A 250 -15.62 42.66 -27.80
N GLY A 251 -14.70 41.69 -27.70
CA GLY A 251 -13.35 41.79 -28.24
C GLY A 251 -12.85 40.46 -28.78
N HIS A 252 -12.12 40.52 -29.89
CA HIS A 252 -11.69 39.34 -30.64
C HIS A 252 -10.27 38.92 -30.25
N LEU A 253 -9.97 37.63 -30.41
CA LEU A 253 -8.69 37.04 -30.06
C LEU A 253 -7.58 37.59 -30.95
N MET A 254 -6.57 38.18 -30.33
CA MET A 254 -5.43 38.81 -30.99
C MET A 254 -4.25 37.83 -31.10
N ALA A 255 -4.50 36.67 -31.72
CA ALA A 255 -3.57 35.54 -31.88
C ALA A 255 -3.62 34.96 -33.31
N GLU A 256 -2.73 34.01 -33.64
CA GLU A 256 -2.74 33.33 -34.94
C GLU A 256 -3.96 32.42 -35.12
N SER A 257 -4.45 32.30 -36.36
CA SER A 257 -5.67 31.58 -36.77
C SER A 257 -5.68 30.06 -36.53
N LYS A 258 -4.65 29.50 -35.88
CA LYS A 258 -4.63 28.11 -35.42
C LYS A 258 -5.17 27.94 -34.00
N ILE A 259 -5.15 29.00 -33.18
CA ILE A 259 -5.52 28.92 -31.75
C ILE A 259 -7.05 29.00 -31.56
N GLU A 260 -7.76 29.67 -32.47
CA GLU A 260 -9.22 29.83 -32.50
C GLU A 260 -10.04 28.54 -32.66
N HIS A 261 -9.39 27.40 -32.87
CA HIS A 261 -10.04 26.08 -32.98
C HIS A 261 -9.88 25.21 -31.73
N TYR A 262 -9.13 25.68 -30.73
CA TYR A 262 -8.95 24.96 -29.47
C TYR A 262 -9.91 25.47 -28.40
N THR A 263 -10.44 24.55 -27.61
CA THR A 263 -11.00 24.87 -26.29
C THR A 263 -9.90 25.49 -25.40
N LEU A 264 -10.27 26.32 -24.43
CA LEU A 264 -9.35 26.86 -23.43
C LEU A 264 -8.52 25.77 -22.75
N ARG A 265 -9.09 24.59 -22.53
CA ARG A 265 -8.36 23.48 -21.94
C ARG A 265 -7.41 22.79 -22.92
N GLN A 266 -7.78 22.62 -24.18
CA GLN A 266 -6.82 22.15 -25.19
C GLN A 266 -5.70 23.17 -25.33
N TYR A 267 -6.00 24.47 -25.32
CA TYR A 267 -4.99 25.52 -25.26
C TYR A 267 -4.16 25.46 -23.97
N GLU A 268 -4.73 25.22 -22.78
CA GLU A 268 -3.96 25.03 -21.53
C GLU A 268 -3.09 23.77 -21.57
N HIS A 269 -3.55 22.69 -22.20
CA HIS A 269 -2.78 21.47 -22.34
C HIS A 269 -1.68 21.62 -23.39
N LEU A 270 -1.99 22.20 -24.55
CA LEU A 270 -1.02 22.54 -25.59
C LEU A 270 -0.02 23.55 -25.07
N LYS A 271 -0.46 24.62 -24.41
CA LYS A 271 0.41 25.57 -23.71
C LYS A 271 1.20 24.89 -22.62
N LYS A 272 0.67 23.91 -21.88
CA LYS A 272 1.50 23.17 -20.91
C LYS A 272 2.54 22.30 -21.61
N VAL A 273 2.18 21.58 -22.67
CA VAL A 273 3.10 20.80 -23.51
C VAL A 273 4.12 21.71 -24.21
N VAL A 274 3.72 22.91 -24.58
CA VAL A 274 4.55 23.96 -25.20
C VAL A 274 5.37 24.71 -24.15
N ASP A 275 4.93 24.92 -22.91
CA ASP A 275 5.72 25.50 -21.82
C ASP A 275 6.74 24.44 -21.31
N ASP A 276 6.33 23.16 -21.26
CA ASP A 276 7.18 22.00 -21.02
C ASP A 276 8.16 21.75 -22.20
N ALA A 277 7.87 22.27 -23.41
CA ALA A 277 8.76 22.23 -24.58
C ALA A 277 9.51 23.55 -24.86
N ALA A 278 9.06 24.69 -24.34
CA ALA A 278 9.59 26.06 -24.55
C ALA A 278 10.78 26.36 -23.65
N VAL A 279 11.52 25.31 -23.32
CA VAL A 279 12.98 25.34 -23.29
C VAL A 279 13.55 25.45 -24.73
N VAL A 280 12.70 25.35 -25.78
CA VAL A 280 13.02 25.54 -27.20
C VAL A 280 12.08 26.60 -27.83
N ASP A 281 12.66 27.59 -28.50
CA ASP A 281 12.00 28.79 -29.06
C ASP A 281 11.68 28.62 -30.56
N ASP A 282 10.48 28.98 -31.02
CA ASP A 282 10.06 28.79 -32.42
C ASP A 282 10.80 29.71 -33.43
N ASP A 283 11.39 30.84 -33.01
CA ASP A 283 12.30 31.61 -33.87
C ASP A 283 13.64 30.90 -34.09
N TYR A 284 13.95 29.90 -33.24
CA TYR A 284 15.02 28.93 -33.50
C TYR A 284 14.63 28.02 -34.66
N GLU A 285 13.45 27.41 -34.71
CA GLU A 285 13.08 26.41 -35.73
C GLU A 285 13.18 26.91 -37.18
N LEU A 286 12.84 28.18 -37.48
CA LEU A 286 12.98 28.70 -38.85
C LEU A 286 14.45 28.95 -39.24
N LYS A 287 15.23 29.52 -38.31
CA LYS A 287 16.69 29.73 -38.44
C LYS A 287 17.45 28.42 -38.38
N LEU A 288 16.90 27.42 -37.70
CA LEU A 288 17.37 26.05 -37.60
C LEU A 288 16.99 25.30 -38.86
N ALA A 289 15.86 25.53 -39.54
CA ALA A 289 15.57 24.86 -40.82
C ALA A 289 16.53 25.35 -41.93
N GLN A 290 16.73 26.67 -42.04
CA GLN A 290 17.70 27.27 -42.96
C GLN A 290 19.14 26.92 -42.54
N GLY A 291 19.43 27.03 -41.24
CA GLY A 291 20.71 26.67 -40.64
C GLY A 291 21.02 25.19 -40.72
N THR A 292 20.04 24.29 -40.66
CA THR A 292 20.15 22.83 -40.75
C THR A 292 20.33 22.40 -42.19
N ARG A 293 19.75 23.10 -43.16
CA ARG A 293 20.07 22.90 -44.58
C ARG A 293 21.53 23.30 -44.88
N HIS A 294 22.02 24.38 -44.28
CA HIS A 294 23.45 24.69 -44.28
C HIS A 294 24.27 23.69 -43.45
N LEU A 295 23.75 23.20 -42.33
CA LEU A 295 24.42 22.29 -41.41
C LEU A 295 24.59 20.92 -42.03
N TRP A 296 23.61 20.37 -42.75
CA TRP A 296 23.76 19.07 -43.43
C TRP A 296 24.74 19.16 -44.59
N ASN A 297 24.69 20.22 -45.39
CA ASN A 297 25.72 20.50 -46.41
C ASN A 297 27.13 20.64 -45.78
N PHE A 298 27.21 21.19 -44.57
CA PHE A 298 28.46 21.33 -43.79
C PHE A 298 28.87 20.05 -43.04
N VAL A 299 27.93 19.18 -42.66
CA VAL A 299 28.12 17.91 -41.95
C VAL A 299 28.55 16.82 -42.92
N GLU A 300 28.07 16.81 -44.16
CA GLU A 300 28.66 16.00 -45.21
C GLU A 300 30.13 16.39 -45.46
N GLY A 301 30.44 17.69 -45.45
CA GLY A 301 31.82 18.20 -45.49
C GLY A 301 32.66 17.85 -44.25
N ARG A 302 32.05 17.85 -43.05
CA ARG A 302 32.70 17.56 -41.76
C ARG A 302 32.63 16.11 -41.30
N ARG A 303 32.21 15.19 -42.18
CA ARG A 303 32.49 13.75 -42.00
C ARG A 303 34.01 13.48 -41.98
N ASN A 304 34.80 14.42 -42.52
CA ASN A 304 36.23 14.54 -42.31
C ASN A 304 36.55 15.47 -41.12
N GLN A 305 37.43 14.99 -40.23
CA GLN A 305 38.03 15.68 -39.07
C GLN A 305 37.15 15.75 -37.79
N ALA A 306 37.67 15.11 -36.74
CA ALA A 306 37.01 14.95 -35.44
C ALA A 306 37.33 16.09 -34.45
N GLY A 307 36.45 16.28 -33.45
CA GLY A 307 36.88 16.76 -32.13
C GLY A 307 36.10 17.93 -31.50
N VAL A 308 35.68 17.70 -30.24
CA VAL A 308 35.35 18.68 -29.17
C VAL A 308 33.96 19.36 -29.21
N ILE A 309 33.24 19.25 -28.07
CA ILE A 309 31.88 19.77 -27.81
C ILE A 309 31.93 20.93 -26.77
N PRO A 310 31.17 22.03 -26.93
CA PRO A 310 31.10 23.13 -25.95
C PRO A 310 30.43 22.77 -24.60
N LYS A 311 30.82 23.49 -23.53
CA LYS A 311 30.61 23.06 -22.13
C LYS A 311 29.19 23.17 -21.50
N PRO A 312 28.30 24.13 -21.81
CA PRO A 312 27.06 24.31 -21.01
C PRO A 312 25.95 23.28 -21.29
N VAL A 313 25.62 23.05 -22.57
CA VAL A 313 24.62 22.03 -22.99
C VAL A 313 25.07 20.62 -22.60
N ALA A 314 26.38 20.42 -22.52
CA ALA A 314 27.01 19.18 -22.09
C ALA A 314 26.90 18.91 -20.56
N ALA A 315 25.95 19.52 -19.84
CA ALA A 315 25.63 19.19 -18.45
C ALA A 315 24.28 18.46 -18.31
N PHE A 316 23.26 18.85 -19.07
CA PHE A 316 21.89 18.35 -18.93
C PHE A 316 21.66 17.00 -19.63
N ILE A 317 22.38 16.75 -20.73
CA ILE A 317 22.35 15.48 -21.50
C ILE A 317 23.41 14.47 -20.96
N LYS A 318 24.14 14.82 -19.88
CA LYS A 318 25.30 14.03 -19.40
C LYS A 318 25.04 13.11 -18.21
N ASP A 319 23.89 13.18 -17.54
CA ASP A 319 23.58 12.23 -16.48
C ASP A 319 23.28 10.86 -17.11
N PRO A 320 24.15 9.84 -16.95
CA PRO A 320 23.97 8.56 -17.62
C PRO A 320 22.73 7.82 -17.11
N ASP A 321 22.37 8.03 -15.83
CA ASP A 321 21.22 7.37 -15.20
C ASP A 321 19.90 7.87 -15.82
N VAL A 322 19.82 9.16 -16.18
CA VAL A 322 18.64 9.75 -16.85
C VAL A 322 18.48 9.16 -18.24
N VAL A 323 19.56 9.10 -19.04
CA VAL A 323 19.54 8.50 -20.38
C VAL A 323 19.16 7.02 -20.33
N VAL A 324 19.61 6.28 -19.30
CA VAL A 324 19.27 4.87 -19.10
C VAL A 324 17.80 4.69 -18.70
N LEU A 325 17.26 5.55 -17.83
CA LEU A 325 15.84 5.56 -17.49
C LEU A 325 14.96 5.88 -18.71
N ASP A 326 15.27 6.93 -19.45
CA ASP A 326 14.47 7.36 -20.60
C ASP A 326 14.44 6.29 -21.70
N ARG A 327 15.59 5.65 -21.98
CA ARG A 327 15.65 4.48 -22.88
C ARG A 327 14.75 3.34 -22.38
N TRP A 328 14.76 3.04 -21.09
CA TRP A 328 13.87 2.02 -20.55
C TRP A 328 12.40 2.40 -20.69
N ILE A 329 12.01 3.64 -20.37
CA ILE A 329 10.62 4.12 -20.54
C ILE A 329 10.18 4.01 -22.01
N LEU A 330 10.99 4.51 -22.95
CA LEU A 330 10.70 4.45 -24.39
C LEU A 330 10.55 3.01 -24.89
N SER A 331 11.39 2.08 -24.41
CA SER A 331 11.28 0.66 -24.76
C SER A 331 9.95 0.02 -24.33
N GLN A 332 9.30 0.53 -23.27
CA GLN A 332 7.95 0.05 -22.87
C GLN A 332 6.85 0.46 -23.87
N PHE A 333 7.12 1.43 -24.74
CA PHE A 333 6.25 1.83 -25.86
C PHE A 333 6.70 1.24 -27.20
N GLY A 334 7.72 0.37 -27.22
CA GLY A 334 8.31 -0.16 -28.46
C GLY A 334 9.18 0.84 -29.22
N ILE A 335 9.66 1.90 -28.56
CA ILE A 335 10.50 2.95 -29.17
C ILE A 335 11.96 2.70 -28.78
N GLY A 336 12.82 2.48 -29.77
CA GLY A 336 14.25 2.20 -29.59
C GLY A 336 14.55 0.74 -29.24
N ASP A 337 15.78 0.47 -28.82
CA ASP A 337 16.22 -0.88 -28.44
C ASP A 337 15.48 -1.39 -27.19
N ALA A 338 15.19 -2.69 -27.16
CA ALA A 338 14.53 -3.32 -26.02
C ALA A 338 15.47 -3.31 -24.79
N VAL A 339 15.11 -2.57 -23.74
CA VAL A 339 15.85 -2.52 -22.48
C VAL A 339 15.28 -3.54 -21.49
N GLU A 340 16.14 -4.35 -20.88
CA GLU A 340 15.70 -5.32 -19.88
C GLU A 340 15.04 -4.62 -18.69
N THR A 341 13.84 -5.09 -18.33
CA THR A 341 13.06 -4.53 -17.22
C THR A 341 13.45 -5.21 -15.90
N PRO A 342 13.93 -4.46 -14.88
CA PRO A 342 14.34 -5.03 -13.60
C PRO A 342 13.26 -5.90 -12.95
N ALA A 343 13.68 -6.97 -12.27
CA ALA A 343 12.77 -7.96 -11.67
C ALA A 343 11.73 -7.34 -10.69
N VAL A 344 12.10 -6.26 -10.00
CA VAL A 344 11.24 -5.47 -9.11
C VAL A 344 10.07 -4.78 -9.83
N LEU A 345 10.28 -4.40 -11.10
CA LEU A 345 9.31 -3.67 -11.93
C LEU A 345 8.53 -4.59 -12.88
N LYS A 346 8.99 -5.84 -13.07
CA LYS A 346 8.42 -6.80 -14.02
C LYS A 346 6.98 -7.16 -13.65
N GLY A 347 6.06 -6.95 -14.59
CA GLY A 347 4.62 -7.19 -14.41
C GLY A 347 3.84 -6.02 -13.79
N LEU A 348 4.51 -4.91 -13.44
CA LEU A 348 3.83 -3.65 -13.12
C LEU A 348 3.46 -2.91 -14.41
N SER A 349 2.30 -2.26 -14.43
CA SER A 349 1.99 -1.23 -15.43
C SER A 349 2.94 -0.04 -15.26
N LEU A 350 3.31 0.65 -16.35
CA LEU A 350 4.27 1.77 -16.35
C LEU A 350 4.05 2.80 -15.23
N SER A 351 2.81 3.22 -14.96
CA SER A 351 2.50 4.15 -13.85
C SER A 351 2.88 3.61 -12.46
N HIS A 352 2.66 2.32 -12.19
CA HIS A 352 3.07 1.67 -10.95
C HIS A 352 4.58 1.41 -10.88
N ALA A 353 5.23 1.18 -12.03
CA ALA A 353 6.68 1.09 -12.10
C ALA A 353 7.33 2.45 -11.79
N ILE A 354 6.77 3.55 -12.32
CA ILE A 354 7.21 4.91 -11.99
C ILE A 354 7.00 5.23 -10.50
N ASP A 355 5.83 5.00 -9.91
CA ASP A 355 5.62 5.19 -8.44
C ASP A 355 6.63 4.35 -7.62
N THR A 356 6.94 3.12 -8.06
CA THR A 356 7.96 2.28 -7.41
C THR A 356 9.37 2.87 -7.51
N ILE A 357 9.76 3.37 -8.68
CA ILE A 357 11.03 4.09 -8.91
C ILE A 357 11.11 5.32 -8.00
N GLU A 358 10.05 6.12 -7.92
CA GLU A 358 9.98 7.33 -7.09
C GLU A 358 10.09 7.00 -5.59
N ARG A 359 9.41 5.96 -5.09
CA ARG A 359 9.50 5.58 -3.68
C ARG A 359 10.84 4.95 -3.33
N VAL A 360 11.50 4.22 -4.24
CA VAL A 360 12.87 3.74 -4.02
C VAL A 360 13.88 4.89 -4.03
N ALA A 361 13.70 5.89 -4.90
CA ALA A 361 14.52 7.10 -4.89
C ALA A 361 14.41 7.85 -3.54
N ALA A 362 13.18 8.11 -3.08
CA ALA A 362 12.92 8.77 -1.82
C ALA A 362 13.44 7.96 -0.61
N LEU A 363 13.32 6.62 -0.64
CA LEU A 363 13.89 5.74 0.39
C LEU A 363 15.41 5.87 0.48
N ASP A 364 16.12 5.89 -0.65
CA ASP A 364 17.59 5.94 -0.64
C ASP A 364 18.13 7.34 -0.27
N LEU A 365 17.45 8.40 -0.72
CA LEU A 365 17.88 9.78 -0.55
C LEU A 365 17.47 10.40 0.80
N VAL A 366 16.32 10.02 1.35
CA VAL A 366 15.80 10.55 2.64
C VAL A 366 15.95 9.53 3.78
N GLY A 367 15.92 8.23 3.48
CA GLY A 367 16.00 7.19 4.50
C GLY A 367 14.75 7.13 5.37
N TYR A 368 14.95 7.14 6.69
CA TYR A 368 13.87 7.03 7.66
C TYR A 368 13.15 8.36 7.87
N ALA A 369 11.82 8.33 7.69
CA ALA A 369 10.93 9.40 8.13
C ALA A 369 9.66 8.81 8.77
N ASP A 370 9.06 9.58 9.67
CA ASP A 370 7.76 9.30 10.29
C ASP A 370 6.59 9.85 9.45
N ARG A 371 6.82 10.95 8.70
CA ARG A 371 5.93 11.47 7.66
C ARG A 371 6.10 10.74 6.33
N TRP A 372 5.06 10.80 5.50
CA TRP A 372 5.11 10.39 4.10
C TRP A 372 6.05 11.30 3.30
N VAL A 373 6.75 10.73 2.33
CA VAL A 373 7.75 11.43 1.49
C VAL A 373 7.39 11.24 0.02
N GLU A 374 7.32 12.34 -0.72
CA GLU A 374 7.06 12.38 -2.15
C GLU A 374 8.31 12.80 -2.92
N ILE A 375 8.36 12.53 -4.23
CA ILE A 375 9.49 12.94 -5.06
C ILE A 375 9.62 14.48 -5.17
N LEU A 376 8.52 15.20 -4.92
CA LEU A 376 8.48 16.66 -4.85
C LEU A 376 9.00 17.23 -3.52
N ASP A 377 9.13 16.40 -2.46
CA ASP A 377 9.79 16.80 -1.20
C ASP A 377 11.34 16.77 -1.31
N LEU A 378 11.89 16.28 -2.44
CA LEU A 378 13.32 16.14 -2.64
C LEU A 378 13.92 17.42 -3.22
N ASP A 379 15.05 17.87 -2.68
CA ASP A 379 15.84 19.01 -3.19
C ASP A 379 16.64 18.63 -4.45
N ARG A 380 15.96 18.02 -5.45
CA ARG A 380 16.50 17.55 -6.72
C ARG A 380 15.44 17.60 -7.83
N PRO A 381 15.81 17.85 -9.09
CA PRO A 381 14.91 17.71 -10.23
C PRO A 381 14.25 16.32 -10.29
N THR A 382 12.96 16.27 -10.60
CA THR A 382 12.19 15.01 -10.62
C THR A 382 12.79 13.96 -11.57
N ALA A 383 13.36 14.38 -12.71
CA ALA A 383 14.03 13.49 -13.65
C ALA A 383 15.26 12.79 -13.04
N THR A 384 16.16 13.55 -12.38
CA THR A 384 17.37 12.97 -11.77
C THR A 384 17.04 12.16 -10.51
N ALA A 385 16.00 12.53 -9.77
CA ALA A 385 15.48 11.72 -8.67
C ALA A 385 14.88 10.37 -9.16
N ARG A 386 14.11 10.36 -10.25
CA ARG A 386 13.62 9.10 -10.87
C ARG A 386 14.78 8.26 -11.40
N ALA A 387 15.72 8.88 -12.11
CA ALA A 387 16.91 8.20 -12.63
C ALA A 387 17.72 7.52 -11.50
N HIS A 388 17.91 8.23 -10.38
CA HIS A 388 18.53 7.69 -9.18
C HIS A 388 17.77 6.46 -8.64
N GLY A 389 16.43 6.54 -8.50
CA GLY A 389 15.61 5.40 -8.08
C GLY A 389 15.73 4.21 -9.02
N PHE A 390 15.75 4.45 -10.33
CA PHE A 390 15.90 3.40 -11.34
C PHE A 390 17.27 2.74 -11.29
N ARG A 391 18.36 3.51 -11.10
CA ARG A 391 19.71 2.97 -10.85
C ARG A 391 19.74 2.11 -9.59
N ILE A 392 19.15 2.54 -8.47
CA ILE A 392 19.09 1.75 -7.22
C ILE A 392 18.38 0.40 -7.45
N ILE A 393 17.35 0.37 -8.30
CA ILE A 393 16.63 -0.86 -8.68
C ILE A 393 17.48 -1.73 -9.64
N GLN A 394 18.12 -1.14 -10.67
CA GLN A 394 18.96 -1.88 -11.62
C GLN A 394 20.24 -2.45 -10.98
N THR A 395 20.76 -1.82 -9.93
CA THR A 395 22.01 -2.23 -9.25
C THR A 395 21.76 -3.04 -7.98
N ASP A 396 20.53 -3.50 -7.75
CA ASP A 396 20.08 -4.26 -6.56
C ASP A 396 20.40 -3.59 -5.20
N GLN A 397 20.56 -2.27 -5.19
CA GLN A 397 20.94 -1.48 -4.00
C GLN A 397 19.78 -1.19 -3.03
N ILE A 398 18.56 -1.67 -3.31
CA ILE A 398 17.37 -1.50 -2.47
C ILE A 398 17.62 -2.01 -1.04
N THR A 399 18.34 -3.12 -0.88
CA THR A 399 18.72 -3.67 0.44
C THR A 399 19.54 -2.66 1.24
N THR A 400 20.51 -1.99 0.60
CA THR A 400 21.36 -0.95 1.21
C THR A 400 20.56 0.31 1.58
N ALA A 401 19.53 0.66 0.80
CA ALA A 401 18.59 1.73 1.12
C ALA A 401 17.77 1.39 2.38
N LEU A 402 17.28 0.15 2.48
CA LEU A 402 16.58 -0.38 3.66
C LEU A 402 17.51 -0.52 4.89
N ASP A 403 18.81 -0.71 4.70
CA ASP A 403 19.83 -0.65 5.76
C ASP A 403 19.97 0.77 6.31
N ARG A 404 20.20 1.77 5.45
CA ARG A 404 20.24 3.18 5.85
C ARG A 404 18.96 3.65 6.54
N ALA A 405 17.78 3.23 6.05
CA ALA A 405 16.51 3.54 6.70
C ALA A 405 16.39 2.87 8.09
N PHE A 406 16.86 1.63 8.25
CA PHE A 406 16.84 0.97 9.56
C PHE A 406 17.78 1.62 10.57
N ASP A 407 18.98 2.03 10.14
CA ASP A 407 19.93 2.73 11.00
C ASP A 407 19.40 4.12 11.40
N GLY A 408 18.73 4.82 10.48
CA GLY A 408 17.98 6.05 10.78
C GLY A 408 16.90 5.84 11.86
N PHE A 409 16.13 4.75 11.79
CA PHE A 409 15.18 4.38 12.85
C PHE A 409 15.85 4.16 14.22
N LEU A 410 17.00 3.50 14.25
CA LEU A 410 17.76 3.28 15.49
C LEU A 410 18.28 4.60 16.07
N THR A 411 18.80 5.49 15.23
CA THR A 411 19.33 6.81 15.63
C THR A 411 18.22 7.76 16.08
N ALA A 412 17.00 7.65 15.54
CA ALA A 412 15.83 8.42 15.95
C ALA A 412 15.32 8.12 17.38
N GLY A 413 15.98 7.23 18.14
CA GLY A 413 15.73 7.02 19.57
C GLY A 413 14.38 6.39 19.91
N ASN A 414 13.71 5.77 18.94
CA ASN A 414 12.33 5.31 19.08
C ASN A 414 12.22 4.16 20.11
N ALA A 415 11.59 4.43 21.26
CA ALA A 415 11.45 3.46 22.36
C ALA A 415 10.50 2.26 22.08
N LYS A 416 10.01 2.13 20.84
CA LYS A 416 9.20 1.01 20.33
C LYS A 416 10.12 -0.08 19.78
N ALA A 417 9.68 -1.34 19.86
CA ALA A 417 10.40 -2.43 19.21
C ALA A 417 10.37 -2.28 17.68
N PRO A 418 11.43 -2.71 16.95
CA PRO A 418 11.41 -2.77 15.50
C PRO A 418 10.35 -3.77 15.01
N SER A 419 9.59 -3.32 14.02
CA SER A 419 8.55 -4.01 13.27
C SER A 419 8.50 -3.38 11.89
N LEU A 420 7.88 -3.97 10.87
CA LEU A 420 7.93 -3.41 9.50
C LEU A 420 7.47 -1.93 9.45
N SER A 421 6.39 -1.58 10.16
CA SER A 421 5.86 -0.22 10.28
C SER A 421 6.77 0.73 11.07
N THR A 422 7.39 0.28 12.17
CA THR A 422 8.28 1.16 12.95
C THR A 422 9.68 1.28 12.35
N ALA A 423 10.18 0.25 11.69
CA ALA A 423 11.55 0.15 11.17
C ALA A 423 11.73 0.84 9.81
N TYR A 424 10.74 0.74 8.92
CA TYR A 424 10.78 1.34 7.58
C TYR A 424 9.79 2.50 7.40
N GLY A 425 9.07 2.87 8.47
CA GLY A 425 8.19 4.04 8.50
C GLY A 425 7.22 4.11 7.33
N TRP A 426 7.18 5.28 6.68
CA TRP A 426 6.33 5.56 5.53
C TRP A 426 6.46 4.54 4.38
N PHE A 427 7.67 4.02 4.12
CA PHE A 427 7.92 3.11 3.00
C PHE A 427 7.17 1.78 3.16
N TRP A 428 7.12 1.24 4.38
CA TRP A 428 6.28 0.08 4.66
C TRP A 428 4.78 0.39 4.51
N HIS A 429 4.35 1.57 4.98
CA HIS A 429 2.95 1.97 4.86
C HIS A 429 2.49 2.09 3.41
N TRP A 430 3.33 2.65 2.52
CA TRP A 430 3.10 2.67 1.07
C TRP A 430 3.01 1.25 0.48
N LEU A 431 4.02 0.40 0.72
CA LEU A 431 4.06 -0.95 0.14
C LEU A 431 2.86 -1.79 0.61
N ASN A 432 2.51 -1.72 1.89
CA ASN A 432 1.36 -2.42 2.46
C ASN A 432 0.03 -1.88 1.90
N TRP A 433 -0.12 -0.57 1.73
CA TRP A 433 -1.31 0.04 1.11
C TRP A 433 -1.48 -0.36 -0.36
N ARG A 434 -0.39 -0.47 -1.12
CA ARG A 434 -0.40 -0.99 -2.50
C ARG A 434 -0.76 -2.47 -2.61
N GLY A 435 -0.75 -3.23 -1.51
CA GLY A 435 -1.11 -4.66 -1.46
C GLY A 435 0.04 -5.61 -1.11
N GLY A 436 1.18 -5.09 -0.66
CA GLY A 436 2.29 -5.88 -0.11
C GLY A 436 2.89 -6.85 -1.12
N ASP A 437 2.91 -8.14 -0.77
CA ASP A 437 3.43 -9.22 -1.61
C ASP A 437 2.68 -9.41 -2.93
N LYS A 438 1.44 -8.93 -3.04
CA LYS A 438 0.65 -8.97 -4.26
C LYS A 438 0.95 -7.83 -5.24
N PHE A 439 1.60 -6.75 -4.77
CA PHE A 439 1.91 -5.59 -5.60
C PHE A 439 3.17 -5.82 -6.44
N SER A 440 4.31 -5.98 -5.77
CA SER A 440 5.56 -6.45 -6.38
C SER A 440 6.15 -7.55 -5.49
N PRO A 441 6.00 -8.84 -5.88
CA PRO A 441 6.54 -9.95 -5.10
C PRO A 441 8.05 -9.85 -4.89
N ALA A 442 8.78 -9.35 -5.90
CA ALA A 442 10.23 -9.16 -5.83
C ALA A 442 10.63 -8.07 -4.82
N LEU A 443 9.98 -6.90 -4.85
CA LEU A 443 10.24 -5.85 -3.85
C LEU A 443 9.88 -6.29 -2.43
N ALA A 444 8.73 -6.96 -2.29
CA ALA A 444 8.27 -7.47 -1.02
C ALA A 444 9.20 -8.57 -0.45
N GLN A 445 9.81 -9.38 -1.29
CA GLN A 445 10.82 -10.36 -0.90
C GLN A 445 12.10 -9.69 -0.39
N ILE A 446 12.60 -8.64 -1.07
CA ILE A 446 13.76 -7.85 -0.61
C ILE A 446 13.49 -7.24 0.77
N VAL A 447 12.31 -6.63 0.96
CA VAL A 447 11.91 -6.07 2.27
C VAL A 447 11.79 -7.16 3.33
N LEU A 448 11.21 -8.32 3.01
CA LEU A 448 11.09 -9.45 3.93
C LEU A 448 12.44 -10.00 4.38
N ASP A 449 13.36 -10.26 3.45
CA ASP A 449 14.66 -10.85 3.79
C ASP A 449 15.56 -9.85 4.56
N ASN A 450 15.55 -8.57 4.16
CA ASN A 450 16.21 -7.50 4.92
C ASN A 450 15.63 -7.37 6.35
N ALA A 451 14.31 -7.44 6.50
CA ALA A 451 13.65 -7.39 7.80
C ALA A 451 13.95 -8.62 8.66
N LEU A 452 13.94 -9.83 8.10
CA LEU A 452 14.26 -11.08 8.80
C LEU A 452 15.72 -11.16 9.28
N ALA A 453 16.64 -10.47 8.59
CA ALA A 453 18.02 -10.32 9.07
C ALA A 453 18.11 -9.46 10.35
N LYS A 454 17.18 -8.51 10.52
CA LYS A 454 17.21 -7.47 11.57
C LYS A 454 16.26 -7.71 12.75
N PHE A 455 15.05 -8.23 12.52
CA PHE A 455 14.03 -8.43 13.56
C PHE A 455 12.99 -9.51 13.21
N GLN A 456 12.16 -9.88 14.18
CA GLN A 456 11.14 -10.93 13.99
C GLN A 456 9.93 -10.38 13.22
N VAL A 457 9.75 -10.85 11.98
CA VAL A 457 8.57 -10.55 11.14
C VAL A 457 7.54 -11.68 11.31
N PRO A 458 6.26 -11.40 11.67
CA PRO A 458 5.24 -12.44 11.81
C PRO A 458 4.78 -12.97 10.44
N ILE A 459 4.28 -14.22 10.37
CA ILE A 459 4.06 -14.95 9.09
C ILE A 459 2.99 -14.29 8.20
N ASP A 460 1.97 -13.71 8.83
CA ASP A 460 0.85 -12.99 8.21
C ASP A 460 1.24 -11.69 7.48
N ALA A 461 2.39 -11.08 7.79
CA ALA A 461 2.83 -9.85 7.12
C ALA A 461 3.14 -10.01 5.62
N PHE A 462 3.51 -11.23 5.19
CA PHE A 462 3.80 -11.57 3.80
C PHE A 462 3.43 -13.05 3.57
N PRO A 463 2.14 -13.36 3.37
CA PRO A 463 1.66 -14.74 3.40
C PRO A 463 2.03 -15.58 2.16
N ASN A 464 2.31 -14.96 1.01
CA ASN A 464 2.61 -15.68 -0.23
C ASN A 464 4.12 -15.80 -0.52
N LEU A 465 4.99 -15.20 0.30
CA LEU A 465 6.44 -15.16 0.07
C LEU A 465 7.19 -16.33 0.72
N LYS A 466 8.29 -16.73 0.09
CA LYS A 466 9.19 -17.74 0.64
C LYS A 466 10.08 -17.09 1.70
N ARG A 467 10.05 -17.61 2.92
CA ARG A 467 10.97 -17.19 3.98
C ARG A 467 12.24 -18.03 3.90
N SER A 468 13.40 -17.38 3.99
CA SER A 468 14.68 -18.08 4.13
C SER A 468 14.61 -19.07 5.31
N GLU A 469 15.14 -20.29 5.12
CA GLU A 469 14.95 -21.41 6.05
C GLU A 469 15.54 -21.16 7.45
N ILE A 470 16.34 -20.11 7.60
CA ILE A 470 17.22 -19.83 8.73
C ILE A 470 16.44 -19.24 9.93
N SER A 471 15.29 -18.57 9.72
CA SER A 471 14.58 -17.85 10.79
C SER A 471 13.12 -18.27 10.98
N THR A 472 12.65 -18.27 12.22
CA THR A 472 11.27 -18.64 12.62
C THR A 472 10.92 -18.00 13.97
N THR A 473 9.64 -17.70 14.22
CA THR A 473 9.25 -17.03 15.47
C THR A 473 9.03 -18.00 16.64
N LEU A 474 9.23 -17.50 17.86
CA LEU A 474 8.90 -18.22 19.10
C LEU A 474 7.43 -18.67 19.18
N SER A 475 6.51 -17.94 18.52
CA SER A 475 5.08 -18.24 18.52
C SER A 475 4.75 -19.44 17.62
N ASP A 476 5.44 -19.55 16.48
CA ASP A 476 5.21 -20.62 15.50
C ASP A 476 5.71 -21.97 16.02
N VAL A 477 6.86 -21.97 16.69
CA VAL A 477 7.43 -23.17 17.31
C VAL A 477 6.60 -23.60 18.52
N ALA A 478 6.15 -22.65 19.34
CA ALA A 478 5.23 -22.92 20.43
C ALA A 478 3.92 -23.58 19.93
N ARG A 479 3.39 -23.11 18.80
CA ARG A 479 2.24 -23.70 18.10
C ARG A 479 2.55 -25.10 17.55
N LYS A 480 3.67 -25.30 16.85
CA LYS A 480 4.12 -26.60 16.31
C LYS A 480 4.34 -27.66 17.41
N ALA A 481 4.97 -27.25 18.52
CA ALA A 481 5.25 -28.09 19.69
C ALA A 481 4.10 -28.15 20.71
N ARG A 482 2.93 -27.52 20.43
CA ARG A 482 1.73 -27.49 21.30
C ARG A 482 2.00 -27.03 22.75
N VAL A 483 2.91 -26.07 22.94
CA VAL A 483 3.27 -25.51 24.25
C VAL A 483 3.12 -23.99 24.31
N ARG A 484 3.20 -23.41 25.51
CA ARG A 484 3.18 -21.95 25.68
C ARG A 484 4.50 -21.35 25.19
N ARG A 485 4.44 -20.19 24.52
CA ARG A 485 5.61 -19.41 24.06
C ARG A 485 6.67 -19.19 25.15
N GLY A 486 6.25 -18.98 26.40
CA GLY A 486 7.15 -18.81 27.55
C GLY A 486 7.95 -20.06 27.94
N THR A 487 7.53 -21.26 27.52
CA THR A 487 8.28 -22.51 27.72
C THR A 487 9.43 -22.60 26.73
N ILE A 488 9.16 -22.38 25.43
CA ILE A 488 10.20 -22.36 24.38
C ILE A 488 11.28 -21.31 24.70
N ARG A 489 10.87 -20.11 25.15
CA ARG A 489 11.81 -19.07 25.58
C ARG A 489 12.78 -19.56 26.66
N LYS A 490 12.29 -20.27 27.69
CA LYS A 490 13.14 -20.75 28.80
C LYS A 490 14.10 -21.85 28.42
N ILE A 491 13.71 -22.72 27.49
CA ILE A 491 14.60 -23.74 26.93
C ILE A 491 15.76 -23.06 26.21
N LEU A 492 15.47 -22.05 25.41
CA LEU A 492 16.48 -21.29 24.69
C LEU A 492 17.38 -20.44 25.61
N GLU A 493 16.85 -19.93 26.73
CA GLU A 493 17.63 -19.27 27.79
C GLU A 493 18.58 -20.28 28.46
N HIS A 494 18.10 -21.50 28.74
CA HIS A 494 18.88 -22.57 29.36
C HIS A 494 19.96 -23.16 28.43
N GLU A 495 19.67 -23.33 27.13
CA GLU A 495 20.65 -23.79 26.13
C GLU A 495 21.61 -22.68 25.67
N GLY A 496 21.63 -21.51 26.33
CA GLY A 496 22.50 -20.38 25.98
C GLY A 496 22.23 -19.75 24.62
N ARG A 497 21.17 -20.18 23.92
CA ARG A 497 20.81 -19.69 22.58
C ARG A 497 20.24 -18.28 22.61
N ILE A 498 19.68 -17.84 23.73
CA ILE A 498 19.15 -16.48 23.91
C ILE A 498 19.51 -15.94 25.30
N ARG A 499 19.70 -14.62 25.41
CA ARG A 499 20.07 -13.98 26.68
C ARG A 499 18.88 -13.97 27.66
N PRO A 500 19.12 -14.12 28.99
CA PRO A 500 18.05 -14.13 30.00
C PRO A 500 17.36 -12.77 30.14
N GLU A 501 18.07 -11.67 29.92
CA GLU A 501 17.52 -10.31 30.02
C GLU A 501 16.65 -9.93 28.82
N LYS A 502 15.46 -9.38 29.11
CA LYS A 502 14.51 -8.93 28.09
C LYS A 502 14.79 -7.49 27.68
N ARG A 503 15.80 -7.25 26.84
CA ARG A 503 15.96 -5.95 26.16
C ARG A 503 14.73 -5.68 25.28
N LYS A 504 14.12 -4.51 25.43
CA LYS A 504 12.96 -4.08 24.66
C LYS A 504 13.42 -3.81 23.23
N GLY A 505 12.92 -4.60 22.27
CA GLY A 505 13.21 -4.42 20.84
C GLY A 505 14.47 -5.11 20.29
N SER A 506 15.35 -5.69 21.11
CA SER A 506 16.49 -6.44 20.57
C SER A 506 16.03 -7.75 19.89
N PRO A 507 16.50 -8.04 18.67
CA PRO A 507 16.12 -9.26 17.96
C PRO A 507 16.70 -10.50 18.63
N ILE A 508 15.90 -11.56 18.62
CA ILE A 508 16.37 -12.90 18.99
C ILE A 508 16.36 -13.72 17.71
N ARG A 509 17.53 -13.80 17.06
CA ARG A 509 17.77 -14.66 15.89
C ARG A 509 17.92 -16.09 16.40
N ILE A 510 17.04 -16.98 15.94
CA ILE A 510 17.05 -18.39 16.35
C ILE A 510 16.96 -19.24 15.08
N GLU A 511 17.95 -20.11 14.91
CA GLU A 511 18.02 -21.06 13.80
C GLU A 511 16.83 -22.02 13.85
N ARG A 512 16.15 -22.19 12.71
CA ARG A 512 15.02 -23.12 12.59
C ARG A 512 15.40 -24.55 12.97
N GLY A 513 16.59 -25.03 12.60
CA GLY A 513 17.08 -26.35 12.98
C GLY A 513 17.19 -26.55 14.51
N ALA A 514 17.64 -25.53 15.24
CA ALA A 514 17.66 -25.57 16.71
C ALA A 514 16.25 -25.65 17.30
N LEU A 515 15.29 -24.92 16.72
CA LEU A 515 13.89 -24.90 17.17
C LEU A 515 13.13 -26.19 16.85
N ASP A 516 13.33 -26.77 15.67
CA ASP A 516 12.71 -28.03 15.27
C ASP A 516 13.27 -29.21 16.10
N ARG A 517 14.57 -29.19 16.41
CA ARG A 517 15.18 -30.10 17.39
C ARG A 517 14.56 -29.94 18.79
N ILE A 518 14.47 -28.72 19.31
CA ILE A 518 13.83 -28.43 20.61
C ILE A 518 12.37 -28.93 20.64
N ALA A 519 11.62 -28.76 19.55
CA ALA A 519 10.24 -29.25 19.45
C ALA A 519 10.16 -30.79 19.51
N ALA A 520 11.08 -31.50 18.82
CA ALA A 520 11.18 -32.95 18.89
C ALA A 520 11.58 -33.44 20.29
N ASP A 521 12.62 -32.86 20.89
CA ASP A 521 13.09 -33.16 22.24
C ASP A 521 11.99 -32.95 23.30
N LEU A 522 11.16 -31.90 23.14
CA LEU A 522 10.07 -31.58 24.05
C LEU A 522 8.91 -32.58 23.94
N ASN A 523 8.56 -33.00 22.72
CA ASN A 523 7.59 -34.07 22.50
C ASN A 523 8.08 -35.42 23.06
N ALA A 524 9.39 -35.67 23.01
CA ALA A 524 10.04 -36.86 23.58
C ALA A 524 10.40 -36.72 25.08
N SER A 525 10.01 -35.63 25.75
CA SER A 525 10.40 -35.37 27.14
C SER A 525 9.46 -35.98 28.20
N VAL A 526 10.01 -36.27 29.37
CA VAL A 526 9.30 -36.86 30.51
C VAL A 526 9.13 -35.80 31.62
N PRO A 527 7.91 -35.58 32.13
CA PRO A 527 7.70 -34.74 33.32
C PRO A 527 8.11 -35.51 34.59
N LEU A 528 8.51 -34.79 35.64
CA LEU A 528 8.87 -35.36 36.95
C LEU A 528 7.91 -36.44 37.48
N ALA A 529 6.61 -36.31 37.20
CA ALA A 529 5.59 -37.28 37.62
C ALA A 529 5.75 -38.68 37.00
N ARG A 530 6.32 -38.79 35.79
CA ARG A 530 6.54 -40.05 35.05
C ARG A 530 7.98 -40.59 35.20
N LEU A 531 8.93 -39.74 35.59
CA LEU A 531 10.35 -40.09 35.78
C LEU A 531 10.60 -41.32 36.70
N PRO A 532 9.85 -41.57 37.80
CA PRO A 532 10.00 -42.78 38.62
C PRO A 532 9.92 -44.10 37.84
N LYS A 533 9.06 -44.16 36.80
CA LYS A 533 8.89 -45.35 35.96
C LYS A 533 10.07 -45.56 35.00
N LEU A 534 10.76 -44.49 34.60
CA LEU A 534 11.93 -44.55 33.72
C LEU A 534 13.19 -44.92 34.51
N ILE A 535 13.41 -44.28 35.67
CA ILE A 535 14.56 -44.56 36.55
C ILE A 535 14.42 -45.90 37.30
N GLY A 536 13.21 -46.43 37.42
CA GLY A 536 12.95 -47.69 38.13
C GLY A 536 13.13 -47.53 39.64
N THR A 537 12.54 -46.48 40.22
CA THR A 537 12.61 -46.23 41.67
C THR A 537 11.42 -45.38 42.14
N GLY A 538 11.26 -45.20 43.46
CA GLY A 538 10.15 -44.44 44.04
C GLY A 538 10.30 -42.92 43.90
N MET A 539 9.16 -42.20 43.82
CA MET A 539 9.10 -40.73 43.74
C MET A 539 9.88 -39.99 44.85
N ARG A 540 10.03 -40.59 46.04
CA ARG A 540 10.83 -40.02 47.13
C ARG A 540 12.32 -39.98 46.77
N ILE A 541 12.85 -41.09 46.22
CA ILE A 541 14.25 -41.20 45.76
C ILE A 541 14.48 -40.28 44.56
N VAL A 542 13.59 -40.29 43.56
CA VAL A 542 13.69 -39.37 42.41
C VAL A 542 13.76 -37.91 42.86
N LYS A 543 12.95 -37.50 43.85
CA LYS A 543 13.05 -36.15 44.40
C LYS A 543 14.40 -35.87 45.04
N THR A 544 14.96 -36.77 45.86
CA THR A 544 16.30 -36.58 46.45
C THR A 544 17.36 -36.39 45.37
N LEU A 545 17.38 -37.30 44.38
CA LEU A 545 18.33 -37.25 43.26
C LEU A 545 18.20 -35.96 42.42
N VAL A 546 16.98 -35.47 42.20
CA VAL A 546 16.71 -34.20 41.50
C VAL A 546 17.09 -32.95 42.33
N HIS A 547 17.08 -33.02 43.67
CA HIS A 547 17.56 -31.92 44.51
C HIS A 547 19.08 -31.93 44.69
N ALA A 548 19.72 -33.10 44.51
CA ALA A 548 21.17 -33.27 44.51
C ALA A 548 21.81 -33.06 43.12
N ASP A 549 21.01 -32.75 42.10
CA ASP A 549 21.42 -32.50 40.70
C ASP A 549 22.19 -33.65 40.01
N VAL A 550 22.03 -34.89 40.50
CA VAL A 550 22.70 -36.09 39.98
C VAL A 550 21.94 -36.80 38.84
N ILE A 551 20.75 -36.34 38.48
CA ILE A 551 20.00 -36.77 37.29
C ILE A 551 20.10 -35.65 36.25
N PRO A 552 20.51 -35.91 34.99
CA PRO A 552 20.54 -34.89 33.95
C PRO A 552 19.14 -34.30 33.73
N SER A 553 18.95 -33.05 34.14
CA SER A 553 17.72 -32.29 33.91
C SER A 553 17.89 -31.34 32.73
N TRP A 554 16.93 -31.31 31.81
CA TRP A 554 17.00 -30.43 30.64
C TRP A 554 16.39 -29.05 30.92
N ILE A 555 15.41 -28.99 31.83
CA ILE A 555 14.94 -27.74 32.40
C ILE A 555 14.88 -27.91 33.94
N PRO A 556 15.70 -27.19 34.71
CA PRO A 556 15.63 -27.24 36.16
C PRO A 556 14.31 -26.66 36.67
N GLY A 557 13.81 -27.23 37.77
CA GLY A 557 12.68 -26.69 38.50
C GLY A 557 13.03 -25.32 39.08
N GLY A 558 12.08 -24.39 39.01
CA GLY A 558 12.29 -23.03 39.46
C GLY A 558 12.48 -22.93 40.99
N ALA A 559 13.19 -21.88 41.43
CA ALA A 559 13.41 -21.59 42.85
C ALA A 559 12.08 -21.51 43.64
N LYS A 560 12.15 -21.84 44.95
CA LYS A 560 11.00 -21.96 45.88
C LYS A 560 9.91 -20.91 45.63
N GLY A 561 8.77 -21.36 45.09
CA GLY A 561 7.59 -20.53 44.81
C GLY A 561 7.29 -20.33 43.32
N THR A 562 8.29 -20.45 42.44
CA THR A 562 8.07 -20.36 40.99
C THR A 562 7.58 -21.69 40.42
N LYS A 563 6.39 -21.68 39.80
CA LYS A 563 5.73 -22.88 39.26
C LYS A 563 6.35 -23.33 37.93
N HIS A 564 7.54 -23.94 37.96
CA HIS A 564 8.10 -24.66 36.82
C HIS A 564 8.19 -26.14 37.15
N ARG A 565 7.66 -26.99 36.25
CA ARG A 565 7.77 -28.45 36.36
C ARG A 565 9.07 -28.84 35.68
N TYR A 566 9.92 -29.62 36.35
CA TYR A 566 11.11 -30.20 35.73
C TYR A 566 10.74 -30.96 34.46
N VAL A 567 11.57 -30.81 33.43
CA VAL A 567 11.49 -31.52 32.16
C VAL A 567 12.80 -32.26 31.94
N PHE A 568 12.70 -33.56 31.66
CA PHE A 568 13.84 -34.45 31.42
C PHE A 568 13.74 -34.98 30.00
N ARG A 569 14.82 -34.92 29.21
CA ARG A 569 14.88 -35.64 27.93
C ARG A 569 14.93 -37.14 28.23
N THR A 570 14.11 -37.95 27.56
CA THR A 570 14.11 -39.41 27.75
C THR A 570 15.50 -39.98 27.47
N LYS A 571 16.10 -39.58 26.33
CA LYS A 571 17.43 -40.02 25.91
C LYS A 571 18.51 -39.71 26.95
N ASP A 572 18.61 -38.46 27.44
CA ASP A 572 19.65 -38.08 28.41
C ASP A 572 19.58 -38.91 29.70
N VAL A 573 18.37 -39.28 30.15
CA VAL A 573 18.15 -40.15 31.31
C VAL A 573 18.48 -41.61 30.99
N GLU A 574 18.17 -42.11 29.79
CA GLU A 574 18.52 -43.47 29.35
C GLU A 574 20.03 -43.64 29.13
N ASP A 575 20.70 -42.65 28.54
CA ASP A 575 22.16 -42.59 28.39
C ASP A 575 22.85 -42.52 29.75
N TRP A 576 22.31 -41.76 30.71
CA TRP A 576 22.78 -41.71 32.10
C TRP A 576 22.60 -43.05 32.83
N LEU A 577 21.42 -43.68 32.75
CA LEU A 577 21.21 -45.03 33.29
C LEU A 577 22.16 -46.06 32.66
N SER A 578 22.44 -45.93 31.36
CA SER A 578 23.37 -46.81 30.64
C SER A 578 24.83 -46.60 31.08
N LYS A 579 25.23 -45.35 31.41
CA LYS A 579 26.53 -45.05 32.01
C LYS A 579 26.66 -45.63 33.41
N LEU A 580 25.64 -45.50 34.26
CA LEU A 580 25.61 -46.14 35.59
C LEU A 580 25.62 -47.68 35.50
N ALA A 581 25.15 -48.26 34.40
CA ALA A 581 25.20 -49.69 34.11
C ALA A 581 26.55 -50.16 33.52
N ALA A 582 27.47 -49.24 33.19
CA ALA A 582 28.69 -49.58 32.46
C ALA A 582 29.65 -50.42 33.32
N GLY A 583 29.94 -51.64 32.87
CA GLY A 583 30.70 -52.65 33.62
C GLY A 583 29.84 -53.78 34.19
N ALA A 584 28.51 -53.63 34.21
CA ALA A 584 27.55 -54.64 34.68
C ALA A 584 27.35 -55.79 33.67
N ASN A 585 28.44 -56.48 33.31
CA ASN A 585 28.52 -57.44 32.20
C ASN A 585 27.70 -58.73 32.40
N ARG A 586 27.16 -58.97 33.60
CA ARG A 586 26.39 -60.18 33.95
C ARG A 586 24.89 -59.87 34.01
N ARG A 587 24.06 -60.70 33.37
CA ARG A 587 22.60 -60.71 33.57
C ARG A 587 22.22 -61.76 34.61
N LEU A 588 21.57 -61.32 35.68
CA LEU A 588 21.26 -62.10 36.87
C LEU A 588 19.76 -62.42 36.92
N ARG A 589 19.39 -63.65 37.32
CA ARG A 589 17.97 -64.03 37.54
C ARG A 589 17.48 -63.63 38.94
N THR A 590 18.37 -63.59 39.92
CA THR A 590 18.13 -63.23 41.32
C THR A 590 19.27 -62.36 41.84
N CYS A 591 19.05 -61.59 42.91
CA CYS A 591 20.12 -60.85 43.57
C CYS A 591 21.02 -61.83 44.37
N PRO A 592 22.34 -61.88 44.14
CA PRO A 592 23.23 -62.76 44.90
C PRO A 592 23.31 -62.39 46.38
N ALA A 593 23.70 -63.35 47.23
CA ALA A 593 24.04 -63.09 48.62
C ALA A 593 25.22 -62.09 48.70
N GLY A 594 25.19 -61.20 49.71
CA GLY A 594 26.19 -60.12 49.85
C GLY A 594 26.03 -58.96 48.86
N CYS A 595 25.02 -58.97 47.99
CA CYS A 595 24.72 -57.90 47.04
C CYS A 595 23.36 -57.24 47.31
N VAL A 596 23.15 -56.04 46.77
CA VAL A 596 21.89 -55.28 46.88
C VAL A 596 21.57 -54.52 45.60
N ALA A 597 20.29 -54.34 45.28
CA ALA A 597 19.87 -53.46 44.20
C ALA A 597 20.08 -51.98 44.59
N VAL A 598 20.55 -51.15 43.65
CA VAL A 598 20.87 -49.73 43.90
C VAL A 598 19.65 -48.95 44.42
N ALA A 599 18.45 -49.25 43.93
CA ALA A 599 17.21 -48.65 44.44
C ALA A 599 16.86 -49.02 45.90
N ASP A 600 17.35 -50.17 46.40
CA ASP A 600 17.06 -50.70 47.74
C ASP A 600 18.14 -50.36 48.78
N ALA A 601 19.38 -50.12 48.33
CA ALA A 601 20.54 -49.82 49.19
C ALA A 601 20.29 -48.71 50.25
N PRO A 602 19.51 -47.64 49.99
CA PRO A 602 19.24 -46.62 51.01
C PRO A 602 18.40 -47.13 52.20
N LEU A 603 17.56 -48.14 51.96
CA LEU A 603 16.74 -48.75 53.01
C LEU A 603 17.48 -49.89 53.71
N LYS A 604 18.15 -50.76 52.94
CA LYS A 604 18.82 -51.97 53.45
C LYS A 604 20.20 -51.69 54.05
N CYS A 605 20.98 -50.80 53.46
CA CYS A 605 22.37 -50.51 53.82
C CYS A 605 22.57 -49.11 54.45
N LYS A 606 21.50 -48.31 54.58
CA LYS A 606 21.51 -46.93 55.13
C LYS A 606 22.42 -45.93 54.39
N VAL A 607 22.68 -46.17 53.10
CA VAL A 607 23.52 -45.31 52.25
C VAL A 607 22.69 -44.17 51.64
N PRO A 608 23.16 -42.90 51.62
CA PRO A 608 22.50 -41.82 50.88
C PRO A 608 22.47 -42.12 49.38
N ILE A 609 21.29 -42.14 48.76
CA ILE A 609 21.12 -42.59 47.36
C ILE A 609 21.85 -41.68 46.37
N GLU A 610 21.92 -40.40 46.66
CA GLU A 610 22.68 -39.40 45.91
C GLU A 610 24.18 -39.65 45.94
N ARG A 611 24.74 -40.16 47.06
CA ARG A 611 26.15 -40.53 47.17
C ARG A 611 26.47 -41.81 46.42
N LEU A 612 25.58 -42.81 46.49
CA LEU A 612 25.72 -44.06 45.74
C LEU A 612 25.63 -43.82 44.22
N VAL A 613 24.67 -43.02 43.77
CA VAL A 613 24.53 -42.66 42.35
C VAL A 613 25.74 -41.85 41.85
N GLN A 614 26.31 -40.97 42.68
CA GLN A 614 27.54 -40.25 42.34
C GLN A 614 28.74 -41.19 42.21
N ALA A 615 28.98 -42.07 43.20
CA ALA A 615 30.06 -43.06 43.16
C ALA A 615 29.96 -44.04 41.97
N LEU A 616 28.74 -44.38 41.53
CA LEU A 616 28.50 -45.15 40.30
C LEU A 616 28.79 -44.34 39.02
N ALA A 617 28.58 -43.02 39.04
CA ALA A 617 28.88 -42.14 37.90
C ALA A 617 30.38 -41.89 37.76
N ASP A 618 31.07 -41.69 38.89
CA ASP A 618 32.52 -41.47 38.98
C ASP A 618 33.33 -42.78 38.84
N ARG A 619 32.65 -43.93 38.92
CA ARG A 619 33.18 -45.31 38.84
C ARG A 619 34.02 -45.79 40.02
N ASP A 620 33.90 -45.13 41.17
CA ASP A 620 34.37 -45.64 42.46
C ASP A 620 33.69 -46.97 42.82
N ILE A 621 32.45 -47.17 42.37
CA ILE A 621 31.69 -48.42 42.50
C ILE A 621 31.29 -48.90 41.11
N ILE A 622 31.47 -50.20 40.82
CA ILE A 622 31.07 -50.83 39.56
C ILE A 622 29.94 -51.84 39.86
N PRO A 623 28.79 -51.80 39.17
CA PRO A 623 27.73 -52.78 39.41
C PRO A 623 28.16 -54.19 38.96
N CYS A 624 27.92 -55.19 39.80
CA CYS A 624 28.32 -56.57 39.54
C CYS A 624 27.39 -57.31 38.54
N GLY A 625 26.22 -56.73 38.24
CA GLY A 625 25.31 -57.23 37.21
C GLY A 625 23.98 -56.49 37.13
N THR A 626 23.14 -56.94 36.18
CA THR A 626 21.79 -56.42 35.92
C THR A 626 20.74 -57.50 36.14
N LEU A 627 19.72 -57.20 36.95
CA LEU A 627 18.64 -58.14 37.28
C LEU A 627 17.60 -58.19 36.16
N ILE A 628 17.34 -59.40 35.64
CA ILE A 628 16.37 -59.64 34.57
C ILE A 628 14.95 -59.31 35.06
N GLY A 629 14.20 -58.54 34.25
CA GLY A 629 12.81 -58.15 34.54
C GLY A 629 12.64 -56.81 35.27
N GLN A 630 13.69 -56.29 35.91
CA GLN A 630 13.70 -54.94 36.49
C GLN A 630 14.25 -53.90 35.50
N ARG A 631 14.18 -52.60 35.85
CA ARG A 631 14.68 -51.50 34.99
C ARG A 631 15.41 -50.42 35.79
N GLY A 632 16.36 -49.73 35.15
CA GLY A 632 17.12 -48.63 35.76
C GLY A 632 17.78 -49.04 37.08
N LEU A 633 17.66 -48.18 38.11
CA LEU A 633 18.30 -48.40 39.42
C LEU A 633 17.76 -49.63 40.19
N SER A 634 16.58 -50.15 39.84
CA SER A 634 16.07 -51.42 40.39
C SER A 634 16.69 -52.65 39.74
N ALA A 635 17.32 -52.51 38.56
CA ALA A 635 18.03 -53.58 37.87
C ALA A 635 19.52 -53.63 38.25
N LEU A 636 20.15 -52.49 38.57
CA LEU A 636 21.57 -52.44 38.92
C LEU A 636 21.83 -53.07 40.29
N ILE A 637 22.74 -54.03 40.34
CA ILE A 637 23.17 -54.72 41.57
C ILE A 637 24.61 -54.32 41.91
N VAL A 638 24.86 -54.00 43.19
CA VAL A 638 26.18 -53.67 43.75
C VAL A 638 26.51 -54.55 44.95
N THR A 639 27.79 -54.79 45.23
CA THR A 639 28.26 -55.53 46.41
C THR A 639 28.08 -54.67 47.66
N ILE A 640 27.74 -55.28 48.80
CA ILE A 640 27.51 -54.53 50.05
C ILE A 640 28.83 -54.02 50.66
N SER A 641 29.95 -54.72 50.47
CA SER A 641 31.31 -54.28 50.86
C SER A 641 31.67 -52.92 50.26
N ASP A 642 31.39 -52.74 48.97
CA ASP A 642 31.78 -51.57 48.18
C ASP A 642 31.00 -50.32 48.62
N LEU A 643 29.91 -50.52 49.38
CA LEU A 643 29.09 -49.46 49.96
C LEU A 643 29.61 -48.95 51.31
N GLU A 644 30.49 -49.67 52.00
CA GLU A 644 30.96 -49.31 53.35
C GLU A 644 31.51 -47.87 53.46
N PRO A 645 32.30 -47.33 52.50
CA PRO A 645 32.77 -45.94 52.54
C PRO A 645 31.64 -44.89 52.47
N LEU A 646 30.46 -45.28 51.97
CA LEU A 646 29.30 -44.40 51.80
C LEU A 646 28.29 -44.52 52.95
N ILE A 647 28.49 -45.45 53.89
CA ILE A 647 27.62 -45.62 55.06
C ILE A 647 27.84 -44.45 56.02
N THR A 648 26.82 -43.60 56.17
CA THR A 648 26.90 -42.46 57.08
C THR A 648 26.77 -42.91 58.54
N LYS A 649 27.85 -42.79 59.32
CA LYS A 649 27.76 -42.82 60.79
C LYS A 649 26.77 -41.72 61.23
N GLN A 650 25.86 -42.09 62.14
CA GLN A 650 24.60 -41.37 62.38
C GLN A 650 24.74 -39.85 62.58
N VAL A 651 23.91 -39.09 61.87
CA VAL A 651 23.43 -37.78 62.35
C VAL A 651 21.98 -37.94 62.81
N ARG A 652 21.70 -37.55 64.06
CA ARG A 652 20.37 -37.68 64.69
C ARG A 652 19.31 -36.97 63.84
N ARG A 653 18.20 -37.66 63.51
CA ARG A 653 17.03 -37.04 62.90
C ARG A 653 16.38 -36.07 63.90
N ALA A 654 16.33 -34.78 63.56
CA ALA A 654 15.47 -33.84 64.26
C ALA A 654 13.99 -34.26 64.13
N PRO A 655 13.15 -34.07 65.17
CA PRO A 655 11.80 -34.62 65.19
C PRO A 655 10.89 -33.99 64.13
N TYR A 656 10.01 -34.83 63.60
CA TYR A 656 9.05 -34.48 62.54
C TYR A 656 8.03 -33.45 63.04
N ARG A 657 8.17 -32.17 62.64
CA ARG A 657 7.11 -31.17 62.83
C ARG A 657 5.88 -31.57 62.02
N LYS A 658 4.85 -32.10 62.70
CA LYS A 658 3.49 -32.23 62.15
C LYS A 658 3.06 -30.87 61.59
N ARG A 659 2.76 -30.81 60.29
CA ARG A 659 2.05 -29.65 59.72
C ARG A 659 0.63 -29.65 60.26
N GLY A 660 0.24 -28.58 60.94
CA GLY A 660 -1.15 -28.38 61.36
C GLY A 660 -2.12 -28.31 60.17
N PRO A 661 -3.43 -28.50 60.39
CA PRO A 661 -4.41 -28.52 59.31
C PRO A 661 -4.43 -27.19 58.54
N TYR A 662 -4.56 -27.30 57.22
CA TYR A 662 -4.70 -26.14 56.33
C TYR A 662 -5.98 -25.36 56.67
N LYS A 663 -5.85 -24.14 57.21
CA LYS A 663 -6.94 -23.17 57.15
C LYS A 663 -7.19 -22.82 55.69
N LYS A 664 -8.30 -23.28 55.11
CA LYS A 664 -8.85 -22.70 53.88
C LYS A 664 -9.09 -21.21 54.16
N LYS A 665 -8.52 -20.32 53.34
CA LYS A 665 -9.13 -19.00 53.16
C LYS A 665 -10.40 -19.24 52.35
N SER A 666 -11.54 -18.88 52.92
CA SER A 666 -12.80 -18.75 52.17
C SER A 666 -12.61 -17.70 51.07
N HIS A 667 -13.25 -17.94 49.93
CA HIS A 667 -13.47 -16.93 48.91
C HIS A 667 -14.56 -15.97 49.32
#